data_AF-Q6CWT5-F1
#
_entry.id   AF-Q6CWT5-F1
#
_cell.length_a   1.000
_cell.length_b   1.000
_cell.length_c   1.000
_cell.angle_alpha   90.00
_cell.angle_beta   90.00
_cell.angle_gamma   90.00
#
_symmetry.space_group_name_H-M   'P 1'
#
loop_
_entity.id
_entity.type
_entity.pdbx_description
1 polymer ?
#
loop_
_entity_poly.entity_id
_entity_poly.type
_entity_poly.pdbx_seq_one_letter_code
_entity_poly.pdbx_strand_id
1 'polypeptide(L)'
;MEYLASKAYHFSVWSSDPQLIHGTNITIRAHGKCSVLRLLQYVHHLSVQQGNGSFSMGVDEIQLCYKFGALSKETQCQQIEPNYPGVIRLRLEKKKNIDRSQENGVPIEYDPESFSRTSILVQCNTLSVEKIFKVKLDDVYMYSTVSHLAKMALESLNQYEQTRNLNICAIKEHTLEDVVALDIAGRSHAIHLSESTEDLTLSDLLGIDFAPAADAYCTLLCKVKHSQADDGVTIEFVSEAKFTMQKMVVNSDTTILDVKNFICSVYAHALRLQPHDIKLIYKGCILHELNGASNEPNRILKFITEPTGAKLHVHITHEYSEPGPGFWNELLFAPDRFEFMPRRGDSNGNNNNVNTSTSTSNTNTFTSAGNARQSVPNIAVTSGPNLAANSAFGSTLSNRSENDLNHNSNQLQQTTNSRSPTPTATPTRTSAVLTEPEVPILMTDGLPVTRSYETYERITVDDQDYIIPQSQLAAQYFELQIGDKTLRLSKDEITLGEKCMKLSGTARAAIENALGEKIQRNEVQYNVDEELLPDLPNPNAETGATNQPAGGILARMNIGWESPRVIFQWIISTVTGRSGFFLFLAFELFPILPLWLFNSIAGIVVARLIWSKLQLGKRVRRIVIGSYDEMPTEEIEQIRTLLKNEKFPIEFFERLARTSKVSTVLCTQLEQNQDLLELLLQEIKRNPVLEEQLSQNEQLATQHKYILKQFVLLTTTGVGNESRDKLKYLYYELFRDTFEKVDKLLTQELHSLPPWAAPIVKDMRKSNLKTNRKIMTNRLYFNLLLDVYRPWNFFTDNTLMRYVVPNPRTDNIILGILKNCLLFVLLFVPNCERQFEEIIEERLIEQSQEEEHVQLA
;
A
#
# COMPACT_ATOMS: atom_id res chain seq x y z
N MET A 1 -26.69 -0.12 3.61
CA MET A 1 -25.43 -0.80 3.14
C MET A 1 -24.26 -0.47 4.07
N GLU A 2 -23.45 -1.43 4.54
CA GLU A 2 -22.26 -1.11 5.36
C GLU A 2 -21.07 -0.62 4.51
N TYR A 3 -20.42 0.46 4.94
CA TYR A 3 -19.16 0.93 4.38
C TYR A 3 -18.09 1.09 5.46
N LEU A 4 -16.85 0.86 5.04
CA LEU A 4 -15.67 0.87 5.92
C LEU A 4 -14.91 2.18 5.72
N ALA A 5 -14.21 2.64 6.76
CA ALA A 5 -13.19 3.69 6.72
C ALA A 5 -11.99 3.22 5.87
N SER A 6 -12.20 3.15 4.56
CA SER A 6 -11.19 2.77 3.57
C SER A 6 -10.55 4.02 2.97
N LYS A 7 -9.45 3.82 2.22
CA LYS A 7 -8.78 4.94 1.54
C LYS A 7 -9.77 5.68 0.63
N ALA A 8 -9.97 6.96 0.91
CA ALA A 8 -10.81 7.82 0.11
C ALA A 8 -10.19 8.13 -1.26
N TYR A 9 -11.04 8.32 -2.25
CA TYR A 9 -10.65 8.82 -3.56
C TYR A 9 -10.78 10.34 -3.55
N HIS A 10 -9.67 11.03 -3.84
CA HIS A 10 -9.62 12.48 -3.91
C HIS A 10 -9.96 12.93 -5.32
N PHE A 11 -11.04 13.69 -5.46
CA PHE A 11 -11.49 14.28 -6.71
C PHE A 11 -11.27 15.78 -6.70
N SER A 12 -10.79 16.33 -7.81
CA SER A 12 -10.78 17.76 -8.08
C SER A 12 -11.68 18.01 -9.30
N VAL A 13 -12.83 18.62 -9.05
CA VAL A 13 -13.85 18.90 -10.06
C VAL A 13 -13.66 20.33 -10.55
N TRP A 14 -13.50 20.47 -11.86
CA TRP A 14 -13.36 21.76 -12.53
C TRP A 14 -14.36 21.86 -13.68
N SER A 15 -14.72 23.07 -14.08
CA SER A 15 -15.62 23.32 -15.21
C SER A 15 -14.93 24.25 -16.20
N SER A 16 -15.12 24.01 -17.49
CA SER A 16 -14.78 24.99 -18.53
C SER A 16 -15.83 26.10 -18.65
N ASP A 17 -17.05 25.82 -18.20
CA ASP A 17 -18.14 26.80 -18.14
C ASP A 17 -18.12 27.53 -16.79
N PRO A 18 -17.82 28.84 -16.76
CA PRO A 18 -17.80 29.62 -15.53
C PRO A 18 -19.17 29.73 -14.87
N GLN A 19 -20.27 29.40 -15.56
CA GLN A 19 -21.62 29.36 -14.96
C GLN A 19 -21.82 28.13 -14.06
N LEU A 20 -21.03 27.06 -14.26
CA LEU A 20 -21.16 25.83 -13.48
C LEU A 20 -20.31 25.83 -12.21
N ILE A 21 -19.09 26.36 -12.28
CA ILE A 21 -18.17 26.50 -11.14
C ILE A 21 -17.50 27.87 -11.23
N HIS A 22 -17.72 28.71 -10.22
CA HIS A 22 -17.13 30.04 -10.15
C HIS A 22 -15.73 29.99 -9.53
N GLY A 23 -14.70 30.16 -10.36
CA GLY A 23 -13.32 30.43 -9.91
C GLY A 23 -12.50 29.19 -9.54
N THR A 24 -12.77 28.60 -8.37
CA THR A 24 -11.91 27.57 -7.77
C THR A 24 -12.45 26.15 -7.95
N ASN A 25 -11.56 25.19 -8.20
CA ASN A 25 -11.93 23.79 -8.32
C ASN A 25 -12.52 23.27 -7.00
N ILE A 26 -13.56 22.43 -7.09
CA ILE A 26 -14.16 21.78 -5.93
C ILE A 26 -13.35 20.53 -5.62
N THR A 27 -12.77 20.46 -4.42
CA THR A 27 -12.05 19.28 -3.93
C THR A 27 -12.97 18.42 -3.08
N ILE A 28 -13.04 17.12 -3.37
CA ILE A 28 -13.99 16.20 -2.75
C ILE A 28 -13.26 14.90 -2.38
N ARG A 29 -13.48 14.41 -1.16
CA ARG A 29 -13.07 13.08 -0.71
C ARG A 29 -14.29 12.16 -0.72
N ALA A 30 -14.30 11.18 -1.63
CA ALA A 30 -15.41 10.25 -1.75
C ALA A 30 -14.97 8.79 -1.51
N HIS A 31 -15.89 8.00 -0.95
CA HIS A 31 -15.66 6.58 -0.71
C HIS A 31 -15.62 5.78 -2.04
N GLY A 32 -14.79 4.73 -2.13
CA GLY A 32 -14.63 3.95 -3.37
C GLY A 32 -15.92 3.27 -3.87
N LYS A 33 -16.80 2.85 -2.96
CA LYS A 33 -18.12 2.28 -3.28
C LYS A 33 -19.19 3.31 -3.69
N CYS A 34 -18.91 4.61 -3.58
CA CYS A 34 -19.84 5.66 -4.00
C CYS A 34 -20.08 5.56 -5.52
N SER A 35 -21.31 5.75 -5.98
CA SER A 35 -21.60 5.88 -7.41
C SER A 35 -21.22 7.26 -7.95
N VAL A 36 -20.93 7.34 -9.24
CA VAL A 36 -20.72 8.61 -9.94
C VAL A 36 -21.97 9.49 -9.85
N LEU A 37 -23.17 8.91 -9.86
CA LEU A 37 -24.41 9.66 -9.64
C LEU A 37 -24.42 10.37 -8.28
N ARG A 38 -24.08 9.65 -7.20
CA ARG A 38 -24.05 10.23 -5.86
C ARG A 38 -22.98 11.33 -5.75
N LEU A 39 -21.82 11.12 -6.37
CA LEU A 39 -20.78 12.15 -6.48
C LEU A 39 -21.27 13.38 -7.25
N LEU A 40 -21.98 13.19 -8.37
CA LEU A 40 -22.56 14.29 -9.15
C LEU A 40 -23.60 15.07 -8.35
N GLN A 41 -24.48 14.38 -7.63
CA GLN A 41 -25.48 15.00 -6.74
C GLN A 41 -24.80 15.83 -5.63
N TYR A 42 -23.69 15.34 -5.06
CA TYR A 42 -22.92 16.08 -4.07
C TYR A 42 -22.23 17.32 -4.66
N VAL A 43 -21.61 17.19 -5.85
CA VAL A 43 -21.04 18.35 -6.58
C VAL A 43 -22.11 19.40 -6.85
N HIS A 44 -23.28 18.97 -7.33
CA HIS A 44 -24.42 19.86 -7.58
C HIS A 44 -24.86 20.58 -6.29
N HIS A 45 -24.97 19.85 -5.18
CA HIS A 45 -25.30 20.43 -3.88
C HIS A 45 -24.30 21.52 -3.44
N LEU A 46 -22.99 21.25 -3.59
CA LEU A 46 -21.95 22.24 -3.29
C LEU A 46 -22.02 23.45 -4.22
N SER A 47 -22.27 23.25 -5.51
CA SER A 47 -22.44 24.34 -6.48
C SER A 47 -23.65 25.23 -6.13
N VAL A 48 -24.77 24.64 -5.70
CA VAL A 48 -25.96 25.38 -5.25
C VAL A 48 -25.65 26.20 -4.00
N GLN A 49 -24.92 25.62 -3.03
CA GLN A 49 -24.51 26.33 -1.82
C GLN A 49 -23.55 27.49 -2.10
N GLN A 50 -22.57 27.30 -2.98
CA GLN A 50 -21.61 28.34 -3.36
C GLN A 50 -22.23 29.43 -4.24
N GLY A 51 -23.27 29.09 -5.02
CA GLY A 51 -23.90 29.99 -5.98
C GLY A 51 -24.82 31.06 -5.39
N ASN A 52 -25.05 31.11 -4.07
CA ASN A 52 -26.01 32.04 -3.43
C ASN A 52 -27.39 32.08 -4.17
N GLY A 53 -27.84 30.94 -4.70
CA GLY A 53 -29.10 30.82 -5.46
C GLY A 53 -29.05 31.22 -6.94
N SER A 54 -27.90 31.58 -7.50
CA SER A 54 -27.74 31.86 -8.94
C SER A 54 -27.66 30.58 -9.79
N PHE A 55 -27.34 29.44 -9.18
CA PHE A 55 -27.25 28.14 -9.84
C PHE A 55 -28.65 27.54 -10.01
N SER A 56 -29.20 27.62 -11.23
CA SER A 56 -30.57 27.18 -11.56
C SER A 56 -30.64 25.88 -12.37
N MET A 57 -29.49 25.27 -12.67
CA MET A 57 -29.42 24.04 -13.46
C MET A 57 -29.75 22.83 -12.62
N GLY A 58 -30.55 21.90 -13.15
CA GLY A 58 -30.82 20.62 -12.52
C GLY A 58 -29.64 19.65 -12.64
N VAL A 59 -29.59 18.63 -11.77
CA VAL A 59 -28.58 17.55 -11.79
C VAL A 59 -28.61 16.79 -13.13
N ASP A 60 -29.77 16.69 -13.76
CA ASP A 60 -29.97 16.05 -15.06
C ASP A 60 -29.36 16.84 -16.23
N GLU A 61 -29.10 18.13 -16.04
CA GLU A 61 -28.52 19.00 -17.04
C GLU A 61 -26.98 18.96 -17.07
N ILE A 62 -26.36 18.31 -16.08
CA ILE A 62 -24.91 18.27 -15.90
C ILE A 62 -24.39 16.84 -15.90
N GLN A 63 -23.14 16.66 -16.28
CA GLN A 63 -22.46 15.37 -16.27
C GLN A 63 -20.99 15.50 -15.88
N LEU A 64 -20.46 14.46 -15.23
CA LEU A 64 -19.04 14.35 -14.93
C LEU A 64 -18.33 13.64 -16.08
N CYS A 65 -17.25 14.25 -16.56
CA CYS A 65 -16.39 13.70 -17.60
C CYS A 65 -15.00 13.42 -17.03
N TYR A 66 -14.40 12.34 -17.50
CA TYR A 66 -13.03 11.97 -17.16
C TYR A 66 -12.25 11.65 -18.44
N LYS A 67 -11.05 12.22 -18.56
CA LYS A 67 -10.23 12.19 -19.79
C LYS A 67 -11.02 12.68 -21.01
N PHE A 68 -11.54 11.77 -21.84
CA PHE A 68 -12.21 12.09 -23.12
C PHE A 68 -13.69 11.69 -23.16
N GLY A 69 -14.26 11.18 -22.06
CA GLY A 69 -15.62 10.65 -22.05
C GLY A 69 -16.45 11.04 -20.83
N ALA A 70 -17.77 11.05 -21.00
CA ALA A 70 -18.73 11.15 -19.92
C ALA A 70 -18.71 9.85 -19.08
N LEU A 71 -18.77 9.99 -17.76
CA LEU A 71 -18.84 8.86 -16.84
C LEU A 71 -20.29 8.37 -16.73
N SER A 72 -20.47 7.05 -16.70
CA SER A 72 -21.79 6.45 -16.42
C SER A 72 -22.19 6.69 -14.96
N LYS A 73 -23.47 6.97 -14.74
CA LYS A 73 -24.08 7.22 -13.41
C LYS A 73 -23.91 6.05 -12.44
N GLU A 74 -23.91 4.82 -12.98
CA GLU A 74 -23.80 3.58 -12.21
C GLU A 74 -22.37 3.19 -11.88
N THR A 75 -21.38 3.76 -12.58
CA THR A 75 -19.96 3.49 -12.32
C THR A 75 -19.62 3.88 -10.89
N GLN A 76 -18.87 3.03 -10.19
CA GLN A 76 -18.37 3.35 -8.85
C GLN A 76 -17.13 4.23 -8.92
N CYS A 77 -16.91 5.09 -7.93
CA CYS A 77 -15.73 5.97 -7.85
C CYS A 77 -14.41 5.19 -7.98
N GLN A 78 -14.32 3.99 -7.37
CA GLN A 78 -13.16 3.12 -7.48
C GLN A 78 -12.88 2.61 -8.91
N GLN A 79 -13.90 2.55 -9.78
CA GLN A 79 -13.76 2.06 -11.15
C GLN A 79 -13.28 3.14 -12.13
N ILE A 80 -13.33 4.42 -11.74
CA ILE A 80 -12.86 5.54 -12.58
C ILE A 80 -11.34 5.41 -12.81
N GLU A 81 -10.58 5.21 -11.73
CA GLU A 81 -9.13 4.98 -11.81
C GLU A 81 -8.64 4.16 -10.59
N PRO A 82 -8.71 2.81 -10.64
CA PRO A 82 -8.63 1.95 -9.45
C PRO A 82 -7.32 2.02 -8.68
N ASN A 83 -6.21 2.41 -9.32
CA ASN A 83 -4.87 2.40 -8.73
C ASN A 83 -4.20 3.78 -8.72
N TYR A 84 -4.95 4.87 -8.84
CA TYR A 84 -4.35 6.20 -8.87
C TYR A 84 -4.04 6.68 -7.45
N PRO A 85 -2.77 6.99 -7.11
CA PRO A 85 -2.40 7.40 -5.76
C PRO A 85 -2.68 8.88 -5.47
N GLY A 86 -2.99 9.69 -6.50
CA GLY A 86 -3.16 11.14 -6.37
C GLY A 86 -4.61 11.64 -6.52
N VAL A 87 -4.75 12.92 -6.86
CA VAL A 87 -6.05 13.58 -7.07
C VAL A 87 -6.57 13.34 -8.49
N ILE A 88 -7.74 12.72 -8.61
CA ILE A 88 -8.44 12.46 -9.88
C ILE A 88 -9.14 13.74 -10.33
N ARG A 89 -8.76 14.26 -11.51
CA ARG A 89 -9.38 15.47 -12.07
C ARG A 89 -10.60 15.12 -12.90
N LEU A 90 -11.76 15.62 -12.49
CA LEU A 90 -13.03 15.46 -13.21
C LEU A 90 -13.44 16.80 -13.83
N ARG A 91 -14.00 16.75 -15.04
CA ARG A 91 -14.55 17.91 -15.72
C ARG A 91 -16.08 17.89 -15.61
N LEU A 92 -16.67 18.95 -15.09
CA LEU A 92 -18.12 19.14 -15.06
C LEU A 92 -18.56 19.84 -16.35
N GLU A 93 -19.49 19.24 -17.09
CA GLU A 93 -20.00 19.80 -18.35
C GLU A 93 -21.54 19.77 -18.41
N LYS A 94 -22.13 20.71 -19.15
CA LYS A 94 -23.56 20.69 -19.49
C LYS A 94 -23.85 19.58 -20.50
N LYS A 95 -24.88 18.78 -20.22
CA LYS A 95 -25.31 17.69 -21.10
C LYS A 95 -25.86 18.25 -22.42
N LYS A 96 -25.48 17.67 -23.56
CA LYS A 96 -26.03 18.05 -24.86
C LYS A 96 -27.46 17.51 -24.99
N ASN A 97 -28.36 18.26 -25.63
CA ASN A 97 -29.77 17.89 -25.78
C ASN A 97 -30.01 16.50 -26.40
N ILE A 98 -29.05 15.97 -27.17
CA ILE A 98 -29.12 14.65 -27.81
C ILE A 98 -29.03 13.51 -26.78
N ASP A 99 -28.33 13.72 -25.65
CA ASP A 99 -28.10 12.69 -24.64
C ASP A 99 -29.20 12.65 -23.55
N ARG A 100 -30.24 13.51 -23.67
CA ARG A 100 -31.35 13.58 -22.70
C ARG A 100 -32.42 12.48 -22.92
N SER A 101 -32.48 11.89 -24.11
CA SER A 101 -33.57 10.99 -24.52
C SER A 101 -33.28 9.49 -24.37
N GLN A 102 -32.11 9.09 -23.84
CA GLN A 102 -31.70 7.68 -23.76
C GLN A 102 -31.49 7.11 -22.33
N GLU A 103 -31.70 7.88 -21.26
CA GLU A 103 -31.48 7.37 -19.89
C GLU A 103 -32.77 6.91 -19.22
N ASN A 104 -32.91 5.60 -19.03
CA ASN A 104 -33.94 5.00 -18.19
C ASN A 104 -33.58 5.12 -16.69
N GLY A 105 -34.53 5.61 -15.89
CA GLY A 105 -34.98 4.95 -14.65
C GLY A 105 -34.29 5.22 -13.31
N VAL A 106 -33.13 5.88 -13.22
CA VAL A 106 -32.53 6.16 -11.89
C VAL A 106 -33.06 7.49 -11.33
N PRO A 107 -33.65 7.52 -10.11
CA PRO A 107 -34.10 8.76 -9.49
C PRO A 107 -32.93 9.74 -9.35
N ILE A 108 -33.05 10.89 -10.00
CA ILE A 108 -32.01 11.94 -9.99
C ILE A 108 -32.19 12.87 -8.79
N GLU A 109 -33.42 12.98 -8.29
CA GLU A 109 -33.78 13.76 -7.11
C GLU A 109 -33.08 13.22 -5.85
N TYR A 110 -32.59 14.13 -5.02
CA TYR A 110 -31.87 13.81 -3.81
C TYR A 110 -32.25 14.78 -2.69
N ASP A 111 -32.22 14.29 -1.45
CA ASP A 111 -32.37 15.12 -0.27
C ASP A 111 -31.02 15.77 0.08
N PRO A 112 -30.91 17.11 0.13
CA PRO A 112 -29.69 17.81 0.53
C PRO A 112 -29.18 17.41 1.91
N GLU A 113 -30.06 17.11 2.87
CA GLU A 113 -29.65 16.72 4.23
C GLU A 113 -28.95 15.36 4.27
N SER A 114 -29.19 14.50 3.29
CA SER A 114 -28.58 13.18 3.19
C SER A 114 -27.05 13.21 3.00
N PHE A 115 -26.45 14.36 2.69
CA PHE A 115 -24.99 14.51 2.57
C PHE A 115 -24.31 14.90 3.88
N SER A 116 -25.03 15.60 4.77
CA SER A 116 -24.50 16.05 6.06
C SER A 116 -24.77 15.05 7.17
N ARG A 117 -25.67 14.09 6.95
CA ARG A 117 -26.04 13.05 7.92
C ARG A 117 -25.69 11.64 7.43
N THR A 118 -25.47 10.74 8.37
CA THR A 118 -25.22 9.31 8.13
C THR A 118 -25.78 8.46 9.27
N SER A 119 -26.04 7.18 9.01
CA SER A 119 -26.34 6.21 10.05
C SER A 119 -25.04 5.61 10.59
N ILE A 120 -24.96 5.40 11.90
CA ILE A 120 -23.82 4.74 12.56
C ILE A 120 -24.34 3.54 13.34
N LEU A 121 -23.74 2.38 13.14
CA LEU A 121 -23.92 1.22 14.00
C LEU A 121 -22.89 1.29 15.12
N VAL A 122 -23.33 1.67 16.32
CA VAL A 122 -22.48 1.67 17.51
C VAL A 122 -22.42 0.27 18.09
N GLN A 123 -21.20 -0.22 18.31
CA GLN A 123 -20.93 -1.46 19.03
C GLN A 123 -20.12 -1.14 20.28
N CYS A 124 -20.77 -1.19 21.45
CA CYS A 124 -20.06 -1.01 22.72
C CYS A 124 -19.62 -2.38 23.25
N ASN A 125 -18.34 -2.49 23.56
CA ASN A 125 -17.79 -3.65 24.26
C ASN A 125 -17.30 -3.22 25.64
N THR A 126 -17.84 -3.83 26.69
CA THR A 126 -17.43 -3.63 28.08
C THR A 126 -16.34 -4.62 28.50
N LEU A 127 -15.30 -4.78 27.67
CA LEU A 127 -14.18 -5.72 27.88
C LEU A 127 -14.60 -7.18 28.15
N SER A 128 -15.68 -7.62 27.51
CA SER A 128 -16.21 -8.98 27.59
C SER A 128 -16.33 -9.59 26.20
N VAL A 129 -15.93 -10.86 26.07
CA VAL A 129 -15.98 -11.61 24.80
C VAL A 129 -17.43 -11.86 24.36
N GLU A 130 -18.37 -11.94 25.31
CA GLU A 130 -19.76 -12.33 25.06
C GLU A 130 -20.74 -11.16 25.11
N LYS A 131 -20.38 -10.07 25.81
CA LYS A 131 -21.29 -8.96 26.06
C LYS A 131 -21.00 -7.78 25.14
N ILE A 132 -21.53 -7.85 23.92
CA ILE A 132 -21.47 -6.77 22.94
C ILE A 132 -22.84 -6.13 22.82
N PHE A 133 -22.93 -4.84 23.17
CA PHE A 133 -24.10 -4.02 22.92
C PHE A 133 -24.03 -3.48 21.49
N LYS A 134 -25.13 -3.56 20.74
CA LYS A 134 -25.22 -3.00 19.38
C LYS A 134 -26.47 -2.12 19.28
N VAL A 135 -26.30 -0.90 18.80
CA VAL A 135 -27.39 0.04 18.55
C VAL A 135 -27.12 0.81 17.25
N LYS A 136 -28.17 0.99 16.45
CA LYS A 136 -28.09 1.81 15.25
C LYS A 136 -28.57 3.21 15.59
N LEU A 137 -27.68 4.19 15.39
CA LEU A 137 -27.99 5.61 15.49
C LEU A 137 -28.23 6.14 14.09
N ASP A 138 -29.43 6.65 13.83
CA ASP A 138 -29.77 7.29 12.56
C ASP A 138 -29.57 8.80 12.66
N ASP A 139 -29.42 9.47 11.52
CA ASP A 139 -29.29 10.94 11.41
C ASP A 139 -28.09 11.58 12.15
N VAL A 140 -26.96 10.87 12.25
CA VAL A 140 -25.73 11.41 12.85
C VAL A 140 -25.02 12.36 11.89
N TYR A 141 -24.70 13.57 12.34
CA TYR A 141 -23.99 14.55 11.52
C TYR A 141 -22.54 14.10 11.22
N MET A 142 -22.13 14.18 9.96
CA MET A 142 -20.77 13.93 9.48
C MET A 142 -19.72 14.83 10.12
N TYR A 143 -20.12 15.99 10.64
CA TYR A 143 -19.26 16.94 11.36
C TYR A 143 -19.30 16.76 12.89
N SER A 144 -19.93 15.69 13.39
CA SER A 144 -19.91 15.38 14.83
C SER A 144 -18.49 15.06 15.29
N THR A 145 -18.06 15.65 16.40
CA THR A 145 -16.75 15.41 17.01
C THR A 145 -16.67 14.01 17.64
N VAL A 146 -15.46 13.51 17.86
CA VAL A 146 -15.23 12.22 18.54
C VAL A 146 -15.86 12.21 19.93
N SER A 147 -15.75 13.31 20.69
CA SER A 147 -16.36 13.46 22.01
C SER A 147 -17.89 13.38 21.96
N HIS A 148 -18.51 13.99 20.95
CA HIS A 148 -19.95 13.91 20.74
C HIS A 148 -20.38 12.48 20.37
N LEU A 149 -19.65 11.81 19.48
CA LEU A 149 -19.90 10.41 19.12
C LEU A 149 -19.78 9.47 20.34
N ALA A 150 -18.75 9.67 21.17
CA ALA A 150 -18.56 8.93 22.42
C ALA A 150 -19.75 9.10 23.36
N LYS A 151 -20.22 10.34 23.53
CA LYS A 151 -21.35 10.67 24.38
C LYS A 151 -22.64 9.99 23.90
N MET A 152 -22.95 10.04 22.60
CA MET A 152 -24.12 9.35 22.05
C MET A 152 -24.05 7.83 22.24
N ALA A 153 -22.86 7.25 22.08
CA ALA A 153 -22.63 5.82 22.32
C ALA A 153 -22.87 5.44 23.78
N LEU A 154 -22.39 6.26 24.72
CA LEU A 154 -22.60 6.07 26.16
C LEU A 154 -24.05 6.29 26.58
N GLU A 155 -24.73 7.30 26.06
CA GLU A 155 -26.15 7.54 26.33
C GLU A 155 -26.99 6.31 25.95
N SER A 156 -26.70 5.72 24.79
CA SER A 156 -27.36 4.50 24.33
C SER A 156 -27.02 3.29 25.22
N LEU A 157 -25.77 3.18 25.67
CA LEU A 157 -25.33 2.12 26.60
C LEU A 157 -26.00 2.27 27.97
N ASN A 158 -26.02 3.48 28.54
CA ASN A 158 -26.66 3.78 29.83
C ASN A 158 -28.16 3.49 29.77
N GLN A 159 -28.83 3.89 28.68
CA GLN A 159 -30.24 3.56 28.47
C GLN A 159 -30.46 2.04 28.44
N TYR A 160 -29.57 1.29 27.79
CA TYR A 160 -29.63 -0.17 27.76
C TYR A 160 -29.48 -0.78 29.16
N GLU A 161 -28.49 -0.31 29.93
CA GLU A 161 -28.20 -0.80 31.30
C GLU A 161 -29.29 -0.45 32.32
N GLN A 162 -30.04 0.63 32.08
CA GLN A 162 -31.15 1.03 32.95
C GLN A 162 -32.46 0.31 32.63
N THR A 163 -32.68 -0.09 31.37
CA THR A 163 -33.98 -0.62 30.91
C THR A 163 -34.10 -2.14 30.93
N ARG A 164 -32.99 -2.88 30.87
CA ARG A 164 -33.04 -4.36 30.81
C ARG A 164 -32.65 -4.99 32.15
N ASN A 165 -33.28 -6.12 32.47
CA ASN A 165 -32.95 -6.92 33.66
C ASN A 165 -31.59 -7.66 33.53
N LEU A 166 -31.04 -7.74 32.32
CA LEU A 166 -29.77 -8.37 32.00
C LEU A 166 -28.76 -7.27 31.67
N ASN A 167 -28.20 -6.70 32.73
CA ASN A 167 -27.16 -5.69 32.63
C ASN A 167 -25.89 -6.30 31.99
N ILE A 168 -25.24 -5.54 31.11
CA ILE A 168 -23.95 -5.95 30.55
C ILE A 168 -22.88 -5.78 31.63
N CYS A 169 -22.95 -4.71 32.41
CA CYS A 169 -22.05 -4.40 33.52
C CYS A 169 -22.78 -4.02 34.82
N ALA A 170 -22.07 -4.03 35.95
CA ALA A 170 -22.64 -3.62 37.24
C ALA A 170 -22.86 -2.10 37.35
N ILE A 171 -22.20 -1.31 36.50
CA ILE A 171 -22.35 0.15 36.42
C ILE A 171 -23.61 0.46 35.62
N LYS A 172 -24.47 1.34 36.13
CA LYS A 172 -25.68 1.76 35.41
C LYS A 172 -25.53 3.08 34.66
N GLU A 173 -24.50 3.85 35.02
CA GLU A 173 -24.20 5.16 34.44
C GLU A 173 -22.70 5.27 34.15
N HIS A 174 -22.36 5.13 32.88
CA HIS A 174 -21.02 5.36 32.37
C HIS A 174 -20.80 6.83 32.02
N THR A 175 -19.59 7.32 32.26
CA THR A 175 -19.14 8.67 31.89
C THR A 175 -18.11 8.61 30.74
N LEU A 176 -17.73 9.76 30.19
CA LEU A 176 -16.73 9.83 29.12
C LEU A 176 -15.35 9.28 29.56
N GLU A 177 -15.04 9.36 30.85
CA GLU A 177 -13.80 8.81 31.43
C GLU A 177 -13.76 7.27 31.37
N ASP A 178 -14.92 6.63 31.26
CA ASP A 178 -15.00 5.19 31.06
C ASP A 178 -14.65 4.78 29.62
N VAL A 179 -14.62 5.69 28.65
CA VAL A 179 -14.30 5.31 27.27
C VAL A 179 -12.79 5.18 27.09
N VAL A 180 -12.31 3.94 26.97
CA VAL A 180 -10.88 3.62 26.82
C VAL A 180 -10.39 3.94 25.40
N ALA A 181 -11.21 3.62 24.40
CA ALA A 181 -10.88 3.86 23.01
C ALA A 181 -12.13 3.83 22.12
N LEU A 182 -12.07 4.55 21.01
CA LEU A 182 -13.03 4.49 19.92
C LEU A 182 -12.35 3.99 18.67
N ASP A 183 -12.98 3.08 17.94
CA ASP A 183 -12.47 2.59 16.67
C ASP A 183 -13.55 2.66 15.61
N ILE A 184 -13.17 2.86 14.35
CA ILE A 184 -14.13 2.87 13.24
C ILE A 184 -13.79 1.74 12.30
N ALA A 185 -14.81 1.02 11.87
CA ALA A 185 -14.64 -0.12 11.02
C ALA A 185 -13.90 0.22 9.71
N GLY A 186 -12.72 -0.37 9.48
CA GLY A 186 -11.88 -0.15 8.29
C GLY A 186 -10.55 0.53 8.57
N ARG A 187 -10.41 1.16 9.74
CA ARG A 187 -9.17 1.82 10.17
C ARG A 187 -8.22 0.82 10.84
N SER A 188 -6.91 1.06 10.73
CA SER A 188 -5.88 0.15 11.29
C SER A 188 -5.57 0.38 12.77
N HIS A 189 -5.89 1.56 13.30
CA HIS A 189 -5.55 1.96 14.67
C HIS A 189 -6.74 2.61 15.35
N ALA A 190 -7.06 2.14 16.55
CA ALA A 190 -8.04 2.76 17.43
C ALA A 190 -7.61 4.20 17.81
N ILE A 191 -8.60 5.03 18.10
CA ILE A 191 -8.45 6.40 18.58
C ILE A 191 -8.53 6.36 20.09
N HIS A 192 -7.43 6.72 20.75
CA HIS A 192 -7.45 7.00 22.18
C HIS A 192 -7.98 8.41 22.38
N LEU A 193 -8.98 8.55 23.25
CA LEU A 193 -9.52 9.86 23.63
C LEU A 193 -8.45 10.59 24.46
N SER A 194 -7.66 11.43 23.80
CA SER A 194 -6.80 12.44 24.42
C SER A 194 -7.29 13.84 24.01
N GLU A 195 -6.90 14.88 24.76
CA GLU A 195 -7.28 16.28 24.49
C GLU A 195 -7.04 16.69 23.01
N SER A 196 -5.98 16.15 22.38
CA SER A 196 -5.64 16.40 20.97
C SER A 196 -6.57 15.74 19.93
N THR A 197 -7.41 14.79 20.34
CA THR A 197 -8.29 14.01 19.44
C THR A 197 -9.75 14.42 19.50
N GLU A 198 -10.11 15.30 20.44
CA GLU A 198 -11.49 15.74 20.65
C GLU A 198 -12.04 16.53 19.46
N ASP A 199 -11.18 17.26 18.75
CA ASP A 199 -11.56 18.11 17.62
C ASP A 199 -11.78 17.35 16.30
N LEU A 200 -11.41 16.07 16.24
CA LEU A 200 -11.59 15.29 15.01
C LEU A 200 -13.07 15.03 14.74
N THR A 201 -13.51 15.28 13.51
CA THR A 201 -14.90 15.01 13.10
C THR A 201 -15.06 13.60 12.53
N LEU A 202 -16.30 13.08 12.50
CA LEU A 202 -16.62 11.81 11.86
C LEU A 202 -16.13 11.77 10.39
N SER A 203 -16.25 12.88 9.65
CA SER A 203 -15.77 13.00 8.27
C SER A 203 -14.25 12.84 8.17
N ASP A 204 -13.50 13.35 9.14
CA ASP A 204 -12.04 13.22 9.20
C ASP A 204 -11.63 11.80 9.57
N LEU A 205 -12.37 11.17 10.49
CA LEU A 205 -12.12 9.79 10.88
C LEU A 205 -12.39 8.78 9.75
N LEU A 206 -13.45 9.01 8.96
CA LEU A 206 -13.78 8.21 7.78
C LEU A 206 -12.93 8.58 6.56
N GLY A 207 -12.36 9.78 6.54
CA GLY A 207 -11.61 10.33 5.41
C GLY A 207 -12.48 10.72 4.21
N ILE A 208 -13.81 10.81 4.37
CA ILE A 208 -14.77 11.11 3.29
C ILE A 208 -15.68 12.26 3.69
N ASP A 209 -16.12 13.06 2.72
CA ASP A 209 -16.93 14.26 2.98
C ASP A 209 -18.43 13.94 3.07
N PHE A 210 -18.88 12.81 2.50
CA PHE A 210 -20.28 12.38 2.50
C PHE A 210 -20.41 10.86 2.42
N ALA A 211 -21.57 10.33 2.87
CA ALA A 211 -21.86 8.89 2.84
C ALA A 211 -22.10 8.35 1.41
N PRO A 212 -21.63 7.12 1.09
CA PRO A 212 -21.70 6.58 -0.28
C PRO A 212 -23.12 6.33 -0.80
N ALA A 213 -24.09 6.13 0.10
CA ALA A 213 -25.52 6.08 -0.20
C ALA A 213 -26.31 6.65 1.00
N ALA A 214 -27.57 7.03 0.80
CA ALA A 214 -28.40 7.66 1.83
C ALA A 214 -28.74 6.70 2.99
N ASP A 215 -28.89 5.40 2.71
CA ASP A 215 -29.15 4.33 3.69
C ASP A 215 -27.85 3.62 4.14
N ALA A 216 -26.69 4.17 3.77
CA ALA A 216 -25.42 3.59 4.12
C ALA A 216 -25.10 3.85 5.59
N TYR A 217 -24.44 2.90 6.25
CA TYR A 217 -23.97 3.06 7.61
C TYR A 217 -22.52 2.64 7.78
N CYS A 218 -21.82 3.25 8.73
CA CYS A 218 -20.52 2.81 9.20
C CYS A 218 -20.63 2.24 10.62
N THR A 219 -19.66 1.43 11.03
CA THR A 219 -19.64 0.82 12.37
C THR A 219 -18.64 1.55 13.26
N LEU A 220 -19.10 2.08 14.39
CA LEU A 220 -18.29 2.70 15.43
C LEU A 220 -18.17 1.74 16.61
N LEU A 221 -16.96 1.42 17.00
CA LEU A 221 -16.65 0.51 18.09
C LEU A 221 -16.22 1.32 19.30
N CYS A 222 -16.97 1.23 20.38
CA CYS A 222 -16.68 1.93 21.63
C CYS A 222 -16.20 0.93 22.67
N LYS A 223 -14.94 1.07 23.12
CA LYS A 223 -14.38 0.28 24.21
C LYS A 223 -14.60 1.02 25.50
N VAL A 224 -15.44 0.45 26.36
CA VAL A 224 -15.80 1.05 27.65
C VAL A 224 -15.13 0.25 28.76
N LYS A 225 -14.46 0.96 29.66
CA LYS A 225 -13.84 0.44 30.86
C LYS A 225 -14.93 -0.14 31.73
N HIS A 226 -14.67 -1.35 32.20
CA HIS A 226 -15.52 -1.97 33.18
C HIS A 226 -14.93 -1.69 34.56
N SER A 227 -15.62 -0.88 35.37
CA SER A 227 -15.45 -0.95 36.83
C SER A 227 -16.34 -2.08 37.38
N GLN A 228 -15.76 -2.88 38.25
CA GLN A 228 -16.45 -3.93 38.98
C GLN A 228 -17.05 -3.29 40.24
N ALA A 229 -18.19 -3.79 40.69
CA ALA A 229 -18.79 -3.29 41.93
C ALA A 229 -17.78 -3.42 43.10
N ASP A 230 -17.69 -2.40 43.95
CA ASP A 230 -16.74 -2.36 45.08
C ASP A 230 -17.01 -3.42 46.17
N ASP A 231 -18.09 -4.19 46.05
CA ASP A 231 -18.47 -5.23 47.00
C ASP A 231 -17.75 -6.55 46.69
N GLY A 232 -16.46 -6.63 47.08
CA GLY A 232 -15.66 -7.84 46.95
C GLY A 232 -14.18 -7.68 47.33
N VAL A 233 -13.42 -8.77 47.25
CA VAL A 233 -11.96 -8.77 47.48
C VAL A 233 -11.27 -8.47 46.16
N THR A 234 -10.34 -7.52 46.16
CA THR A 234 -9.56 -7.21 44.94
C THR A 234 -8.33 -8.11 44.84
N ILE A 235 -8.22 -8.84 43.74
CA ILE A 235 -7.06 -9.63 43.34
C ILE A 235 -6.27 -8.87 42.27
N GLU A 236 -4.95 -8.93 42.35
CA GLU A 236 -4.02 -8.32 41.39
C GLU A 236 -3.30 -9.41 40.59
N PHE A 237 -3.34 -9.33 39.27
CA PHE A 237 -2.71 -10.28 38.36
C PHE A 237 -1.26 -9.89 38.12
N VAL A 238 -0.35 -10.83 38.42
CA VAL A 238 1.08 -10.70 38.14
C VAL A 238 1.41 -11.66 37.00
N SER A 239 1.76 -11.11 35.83
CA SER A 239 2.03 -11.88 34.61
C SER A 239 3.18 -11.25 33.85
N GLU A 240 3.93 -12.07 33.10
CA GLU A 240 4.88 -11.58 32.09
C GLU A 240 4.15 -10.95 30.90
N ALA A 241 2.89 -11.32 30.71
CA ALA A 241 2.05 -10.87 29.62
C ALA A 241 1.29 -9.59 30.00
N LYS A 242 1.24 -8.59 29.09
CA LYS A 242 0.54 -7.31 29.33
C LYS A 242 -0.98 -7.49 29.28
N PHE A 243 -1.68 -7.21 30.39
CA PHE A 243 -3.14 -7.14 30.47
C PHE A 243 -3.63 -5.69 30.37
N THR A 244 -4.80 -5.46 29.77
CA THR A 244 -5.44 -4.13 29.77
C THR A 244 -5.97 -3.74 31.15
N MET A 245 -6.18 -4.73 32.02
CA MET A 245 -6.63 -4.55 33.39
C MET A 245 -5.92 -5.58 34.27
N GLN A 246 -5.17 -5.09 35.26
CA GLN A 246 -4.35 -5.92 36.15
C GLN A 246 -5.07 -6.35 37.42
N LYS A 247 -6.29 -5.86 37.68
CA LYS A 247 -7.02 -6.13 38.93
C LYS A 247 -8.40 -6.70 38.61
N MET A 248 -8.90 -7.57 39.47
CA MET A 248 -10.26 -8.10 39.44
C MET A 248 -10.85 -8.09 40.85
N VAL A 249 -12.07 -7.64 41.02
CA VAL A 249 -12.87 -7.79 42.23
C VAL A 249 -13.58 -9.14 42.16
N VAL A 250 -13.43 -9.94 43.21
CA VAL A 250 -14.00 -11.29 43.32
C VAL A 250 -14.90 -11.40 44.54
N ASN A 251 -16.00 -12.15 44.37
CA ASN A 251 -17.03 -12.32 45.38
C ASN A 251 -17.07 -13.77 45.86
N SER A 252 -17.89 -14.07 46.86
CA SER A 252 -18.06 -15.43 47.44
C SER A 252 -18.42 -16.49 46.39
N ASP A 253 -19.09 -16.10 45.31
CA ASP A 253 -19.53 -17.01 44.25
C ASP A 253 -18.57 -17.10 43.06
N THR A 254 -17.52 -16.28 43.01
CA THR A 254 -16.58 -16.28 41.89
C THR A 254 -15.74 -17.55 41.87
N THR A 255 -15.80 -18.30 40.76
CA THR A 255 -15.04 -19.54 40.56
C THR A 255 -13.67 -19.27 39.96
N ILE A 256 -12.76 -20.23 40.07
CA ILE A 256 -11.45 -20.19 39.40
C ILE A 256 -11.62 -20.10 37.87
N LEU A 257 -12.64 -20.76 37.31
CA LEU A 257 -12.96 -20.69 35.90
C LEU A 257 -13.38 -19.27 35.48
N ASP A 258 -14.13 -18.57 36.33
CA ASP A 258 -14.52 -17.18 36.08
C ASP A 258 -13.31 -16.25 36.04
N VAL A 259 -12.34 -16.45 36.95
CA VAL A 259 -11.08 -15.69 36.96
C VAL A 259 -10.27 -15.94 35.70
N LYS A 260 -10.18 -17.19 35.24
CA LYS A 260 -9.53 -17.53 33.96
C LYS A 260 -10.25 -16.91 32.76
N ASN A 261 -11.58 -16.95 32.75
CA ASN A 261 -12.39 -16.33 31.71
C ASN A 261 -12.21 -14.80 31.66
N PHE A 262 -12.09 -14.17 32.83
CA PHE A 262 -11.78 -12.74 32.93
C PHE A 262 -10.40 -12.44 32.33
N ILE A 263 -9.37 -13.22 32.67
CA ILE A 263 -8.02 -13.07 32.09
C ILE A 263 -8.04 -13.23 30.57
N CYS A 264 -8.80 -14.19 30.03
CA CYS A 264 -9.01 -14.33 28.59
C CYS A 264 -9.59 -13.06 27.94
N SER A 265 -10.43 -12.28 28.64
CA SER A 265 -11.06 -11.08 28.06
C SER A 265 -10.19 -9.82 28.17
N VAL A 266 -9.34 -9.72 29.21
CA VAL A 266 -8.42 -8.58 29.42
C VAL A 266 -7.05 -8.77 28.77
N TYR A 267 -6.77 -9.96 28.23
CA TYR A 267 -5.56 -10.23 27.48
C TYR A 267 -5.69 -9.76 26.03
N ALA A 268 -5.21 -8.56 25.75
CA ALA A 268 -5.37 -7.89 24.46
C ALA A 268 -4.63 -8.54 23.28
N HIS A 269 -3.68 -9.45 23.53
CA HIS A 269 -2.71 -9.91 22.54
C HIS A 269 -2.96 -11.30 21.93
N ALA A 270 -3.86 -12.14 22.46
CA ALA A 270 -4.07 -13.47 21.88
C ALA A 270 -5.52 -13.75 21.49
N LEU A 271 -5.68 -13.93 20.17
CA LEU A 271 -6.88 -14.40 19.47
C LEU A 271 -7.32 -15.82 19.85
N ARG A 272 -6.54 -16.53 20.68
CA ARG A 272 -6.69 -17.97 20.92
C ARG A 272 -6.50 -18.38 22.38
N LEU A 273 -6.45 -17.45 23.34
CA LEU A 273 -6.26 -17.81 24.74
C LEU A 273 -7.51 -18.48 25.30
N GLN A 274 -7.45 -19.77 25.59
CA GLN A 274 -8.52 -20.51 26.25
C GLN A 274 -8.27 -20.62 27.76
N PRO A 275 -9.29 -20.84 28.60
CA PRO A 275 -9.11 -20.99 30.05
C PRO A 275 -8.12 -22.11 30.44
N HIS A 276 -8.00 -23.15 29.61
CA HIS A 276 -7.04 -24.23 29.82
C HIS A 276 -5.59 -23.82 29.56
N ASP A 277 -5.35 -22.77 28.78
CA ASP A 277 -4.01 -22.21 28.54
C ASP A 277 -3.51 -21.36 29.71
N ILE A 278 -4.39 -21.02 30.66
CA ILE A 278 -4.09 -20.17 31.81
C ILE A 278 -3.87 -21.03 33.04
N LYS A 279 -2.72 -20.86 33.69
CA LYS A 279 -2.43 -21.40 35.02
C LYS A 279 -2.41 -20.27 36.03
N LEU A 280 -3.22 -20.42 37.08
CA LEU A 280 -3.29 -19.48 38.19
C LEU A 280 -2.47 -20.03 39.36
N ILE A 281 -1.56 -19.23 39.89
CA ILE A 281 -0.64 -19.62 40.96
C ILE A 281 -0.76 -18.61 42.10
N TYR A 282 -1.14 -19.09 43.28
CA TYR A 282 -1.19 -18.27 44.51
C TYR A 282 -0.27 -18.90 45.57
N LYS A 283 0.67 -18.12 46.11
CA LYS A 283 1.65 -18.57 47.12
C LYS A 283 2.36 -19.89 46.77
N GLY A 284 2.71 -20.07 45.50
CA GLY A 284 3.40 -21.27 44.99
C GLY A 284 2.48 -22.47 44.69
N CYS A 285 1.18 -22.36 44.95
CA CYS A 285 0.20 -23.42 44.67
C CYS A 285 -0.58 -23.14 43.38
N ILE A 286 -0.66 -24.13 42.49
CA ILE A 286 -1.52 -24.06 41.30
C ILE A 286 -2.98 -24.22 41.71
N LEU A 287 -3.82 -23.29 41.29
CA LEU A 287 -5.26 -23.32 41.56
C LEU A 287 -5.98 -24.17 40.51
N HIS A 288 -6.68 -25.21 40.96
CA HIS A 288 -7.41 -26.14 40.10
C HIS A 288 -8.90 -25.75 39.96
N GLU A 289 -9.43 -25.78 38.73
CA GLU A 289 -10.82 -25.42 38.42
C GLU A 289 -11.85 -26.28 39.17
N LEU A 290 -11.61 -27.58 39.24
CA LEU A 290 -12.51 -28.55 39.85
C LEU A 290 -11.91 -29.10 41.14
N ASN A 291 -12.79 -29.34 42.09
CA ASN A 291 -12.42 -30.00 43.34
C ASN A 291 -12.30 -31.50 43.06
N GLY A 292 -11.07 -32.05 43.13
CA GLY A 292 -10.75 -33.41 42.66
C GLY A 292 -11.53 -34.57 43.29
N ALA A 293 -12.30 -34.31 44.35
CA ALA A 293 -13.18 -35.29 45.00
C ALA A 293 -14.68 -35.09 44.72
N SER A 294 -15.16 -33.86 44.47
CA SER A 294 -16.60 -33.57 44.31
C SER A 294 -17.00 -33.14 42.91
N ASN A 295 -16.05 -32.91 42.00
CA ASN A 295 -16.28 -32.37 40.66
C ASN A 295 -17.04 -31.03 40.65
N GLU A 296 -17.09 -30.34 41.80
CA GLU A 296 -17.68 -29.01 41.92
C GLU A 296 -16.63 -27.93 41.57
N PRO A 297 -17.06 -26.79 41.01
CA PRO A 297 -16.17 -25.70 40.69
C PRO A 297 -15.60 -25.09 41.98
N ASN A 298 -14.28 -24.95 42.02
CA ASN A 298 -13.58 -24.33 43.13
C ASN A 298 -13.77 -22.80 43.08
N ARG A 299 -14.17 -22.23 44.22
CA ARG A 299 -14.29 -20.78 44.43
C ARG A 299 -12.94 -20.16 44.72
N ILE A 300 -12.67 -18.98 44.18
CA ILE A 300 -11.37 -18.31 44.32
C ILE A 300 -11.05 -17.90 45.77
N LEU A 301 -12.08 -17.42 46.50
CA LEU A 301 -11.95 -17.01 47.90
C LEU A 301 -11.72 -18.17 48.87
N LYS A 302 -11.78 -19.43 48.42
CA LYS A 302 -11.33 -20.59 49.21
C LYS A 302 -9.80 -20.60 49.37
N PHE A 303 -9.07 -20.00 48.42
CA PHE A 303 -7.61 -19.99 48.38
C PHE A 303 -7.03 -18.65 48.80
N ILE A 304 -7.73 -17.56 48.47
CA ILE A 304 -7.30 -16.20 48.79
C ILE A 304 -7.91 -15.78 50.12
N THR A 305 -7.07 -15.72 51.14
CA THR A 305 -7.46 -15.34 52.51
C THR A 305 -7.24 -13.86 52.81
N GLU A 306 -6.53 -13.15 51.94
CA GLU A 306 -6.19 -11.74 52.11
C GLU A 306 -7.31 -10.86 51.53
N PRO A 307 -7.93 -9.97 52.34
CA PRO A 307 -9.07 -9.17 51.90
C PRO A 307 -8.71 -8.03 50.93
N THR A 308 -7.43 -7.64 50.85
CA THR A 308 -6.96 -6.58 49.96
C THR A 308 -5.58 -6.92 49.39
N GLY A 309 -5.43 -6.75 48.07
CA GLY A 309 -4.11 -6.79 47.41
C GLY A 309 -3.52 -8.19 47.19
N ALA A 310 -4.35 -9.23 47.14
CA ALA A 310 -3.87 -10.58 46.88
C ALA A 310 -3.27 -10.69 45.46
N LYS A 311 -1.97 -10.96 45.37
CA LYS A 311 -1.26 -11.13 44.11
C LYS A 311 -1.41 -12.55 43.58
N LEU A 312 -2.07 -12.69 42.44
CA LEU A 312 -2.28 -13.95 41.73
C LEU A 312 -1.36 -14.00 40.53
N HIS A 313 -0.41 -14.93 40.52
CA HIS A 313 0.48 -15.12 39.39
C HIS A 313 -0.26 -15.84 38.26
N VAL A 314 -0.23 -15.24 37.07
CA VAL A 314 -0.86 -15.77 35.88
C VAL A 314 0.23 -16.23 34.93
N HIS A 315 0.22 -17.51 34.59
CA HIS A 315 1.12 -18.09 33.60
C HIS A 315 0.33 -18.54 32.39
N ILE A 316 0.65 -17.98 31.22
CA ILE A 316 0.06 -18.31 29.93
C ILE A 316 0.94 -19.35 29.26
N THR A 317 0.39 -20.55 29.04
CA THR A 317 1.16 -21.72 28.58
C THR A 317 1.53 -21.65 27.09
N HIS A 318 0.77 -20.90 26.29
CA HIS A 318 1.04 -20.65 24.87
C HIS A 318 0.80 -19.17 24.58
N GLU A 319 1.87 -18.39 24.42
CA GLU A 319 1.77 -17.04 23.87
C GLU A 319 1.62 -17.13 22.35
N TYR A 320 0.42 -16.80 21.85
CA TYR A 320 0.20 -16.65 20.43
C TYR A 320 0.68 -15.27 19.99
N SER A 321 1.96 -15.13 19.70
CA SER A 321 2.50 -13.91 19.07
C SER A 321 2.18 -13.93 17.56
N GLU A 322 0.91 -13.80 17.18
CA GLU A 322 0.58 -13.54 15.78
C GLU A 322 0.77 -12.04 15.47
N PRO A 323 1.59 -11.66 14.48
CA PRO A 323 1.67 -10.29 14.01
C PRO A 323 0.37 -9.95 13.25
N GLY A 324 -0.64 -9.50 13.98
CA GLY A 324 -1.95 -9.13 13.47
C GLY A 324 -2.47 -7.83 14.09
N PRO A 325 -3.60 -7.27 13.62
CA PRO A 325 -4.13 -5.96 14.03
C PRO A 325 -4.62 -5.88 15.49
N GLY A 326 -4.37 -6.91 16.31
CA GLY A 326 -4.81 -7.05 17.71
C GLY A 326 -6.13 -7.82 17.83
N PHE A 327 -6.35 -8.46 19.00
CA PHE A 327 -7.52 -9.32 19.28
C PHE A 327 -8.86 -8.69 18.87
N TRP A 328 -9.08 -7.45 19.29
CA TRP A 328 -10.33 -6.73 19.07
C TRP A 328 -10.58 -6.40 17.59
N ASN A 329 -9.52 -6.15 16.82
CA ASN A 329 -9.63 -5.87 15.39
C ASN A 329 -9.87 -7.10 14.54
N GLU A 330 -9.64 -8.31 15.05
CA GLU A 330 -10.10 -9.51 14.32
C GLU A 330 -11.48 -9.94 14.80
N LEU A 331 -11.75 -9.94 16.12
CA LEU A 331 -13.04 -10.36 16.70
C LEU A 331 -14.23 -9.61 16.09
N LEU A 332 -14.06 -8.32 15.84
CA LEU A 332 -15.17 -7.44 15.45
C LEU A 332 -15.33 -7.36 13.92
N PHE A 333 -14.29 -7.70 13.16
CA PHE A 333 -14.25 -7.57 11.70
C PHE A 333 -14.35 -8.89 10.95
N ALA A 334 -14.03 -9.99 11.62
CA ALA A 334 -14.22 -11.34 11.12
C ALA A 334 -14.83 -12.21 12.24
N PRO A 335 -16.02 -11.90 12.77
CA PRO A 335 -16.65 -12.68 13.84
C PRO A 335 -16.80 -14.16 13.45
N ASP A 336 -16.98 -14.44 12.15
CA ASP A 336 -17.06 -15.79 11.58
C ASP A 336 -15.76 -16.59 11.75
N ARG A 337 -14.60 -15.91 11.82
CA ARG A 337 -13.34 -16.57 12.21
C ARG A 337 -13.35 -17.03 13.65
N PHE A 338 -14.28 -16.58 14.49
CA PHE A 338 -14.41 -17.01 15.89
C PHE A 338 -15.61 -17.94 16.08
N GLU A 339 -16.33 -18.32 15.02
CA GLU A 339 -17.42 -19.29 15.12
C GLU A 339 -16.94 -20.67 15.60
N PHE A 340 -15.66 -21.00 15.43
CA PHE A 340 -15.07 -22.23 15.97
C PHE A 340 -14.86 -22.18 17.48
N MET A 341 -14.93 -21.00 18.12
CA MET A 341 -14.94 -20.93 19.57
C MET A 341 -16.28 -21.52 20.04
N PRO A 342 -16.28 -22.61 20.82
CA PRO A 342 -17.52 -23.22 21.28
C PRO A 342 -18.33 -22.16 22.04
N ARG A 343 -19.58 -21.94 21.61
CA ARG A 343 -20.51 -21.06 22.30
C ARG A 343 -20.65 -21.59 23.73
N ARG A 344 -20.21 -20.78 24.69
CA ARG A 344 -20.10 -21.17 26.10
C ARG A 344 -21.51 -21.27 26.69
N GLY A 345 -22.08 -22.47 26.62
CA GLY A 345 -23.43 -22.79 27.07
C GLY A 345 -23.90 -24.20 26.73
N ASP A 346 -23.38 -24.83 25.66
CA ASP A 346 -23.91 -26.11 25.17
C ASP A 346 -23.28 -27.36 25.81
N SER A 347 -22.46 -27.20 26.85
CA SER A 347 -21.95 -28.33 27.65
C SER A 347 -22.92 -28.72 28.76
N ASN A 348 -24.18 -28.98 28.40
CA ASN A 348 -25.06 -29.79 29.22
C ASN A 348 -25.97 -30.66 28.34
N GLY A 349 -25.46 -31.86 28.03
CA GLY A 349 -26.22 -33.10 27.89
C GLY A 349 -27.41 -33.14 26.93
N ASN A 350 -27.17 -33.60 25.70
CA ASN A 350 -27.80 -34.83 25.24
C ASN A 350 -27.16 -35.36 23.95
N ASN A 351 -26.37 -36.42 24.09
CA ASN A 351 -26.09 -37.33 22.99
C ASN A 351 -27.40 -37.99 22.56
N ASN A 352 -27.97 -37.56 21.44
CA ASN A 352 -28.85 -38.42 20.65
C ASN A 352 -28.58 -38.21 19.16
N ASN A 353 -28.11 -39.29 18.54
CA ASN A 353 -28.03 -39.51 17.11
C ASN A 353 -29.32 -39.10 16.41
N VAL A 354 -29.24 -38.15 15.47
CA VAL A 354 -30.15 -38.13 14.31
C VAL A 354 -29.35 -37.70 13.06
N ASN A 355 -29.15 -38.67 12.17
CA ASN A 355 -28.82 -38.45 10.76
C ASN A 355 -29.98 -37.71 10.08
N THR A 356 -29.73 -36.58 9.41
CA THR A 356 -30.53 -36.18 8.23
C THR A 356 -29.82 -35.11 7.37
N SER A 357 -29.25 -35.58 6.26
CA SER A 357 -29.34 -35.06 4.88
C SER A 357 -29.42 -33.54 4.61
N THR A 358 -28.37 -33.05 3.93
CA THR A 358 -28.40 -32.27 2.67
C THR A 358 -29.72 -31.65 2.23
N SER A 359 -29.76 -30.31 2.16
CA SER A 359 -30.71 -29.57 1.32
C SER A 359 -30.02 -28.38 0.63
N THR A 360 -29.74 -28.63 -0.65
CA THR A 360 -29.56 -27.69 -1.76
C THR A 360 -30.66 -26.62 -1.82
N SER A 361 -30.27 -25.35 -1.85
CA SER A 361 -31.16 -24.23 -2.18
C SER A 361 -31.28 -24.08 -3.70
N ASN A 362 -32.43 -24.53 -4.22
CA ASN A 362 -32.87 -24.30 -5.60
C ASN A 362 -33.38 -22.86 -5.79
N THR A 363 -32.81 -22.21 -6.80
CA THR A 363 -33.37 -21.13 -7.60
C THR A 363 -34.69 -21.57 -8.24
N ASN A 364 -35.75 -20.77 -8.07
CA ASN A 364 -36.95 -20.85 -8.91
C ASN A 364 -37.34 -19.45 -9.39
N THR A 365 -36.95 -19.20 -10.64
CA THR A 365 -37.59 -18.30 -11.60
C THR A 365 -38.99 -18.80 -11.90
N PHE A 366 -40.02 -17.94 -11.82
CA PHE A 366 -41.25 -18.15 -12.55
C PHE A 366 -41.77 -16.85 -13.18
N THR A 367 -41.79 -16.92 -14.50
CA THR A 367 -42.47 -16.09 -15.49
C THR A 367 -43.98 -16.02 -15.28
N SER A 368 -44.59 -14.85 -15.52
CA SER A 368 -46.00 -14.78 -15.90
C SER A 368 -46.23 -13.71 -16.95
N ALA A 369 -46.86 -14.12 -18.06
CA ALA A 369 -47.37 -13.27 -19.12
C ALA A 369 -48.84 -13.65 -19.39
N GLY A 370 -49.72 -12.64 -19.33
CA GLY A 370 -50.96 -12.46 -20.10
C GLY A 370 -52.09 -13.50 -20.02
N ASN A 371 -53.27 -13.11 -19.50
CA ASN A 371 -54.33 -12.53 -20.34
C ASN A 371 -55.69 -12.28 -19.61
N ALA A 372 -56.28 -11.13 -19.97
CA ALA A 372 -57.70 -10.88 -20.28
C ALA A 372 -58.80 -10.70 -19.19
N ARG A 373 -59.22 -9.43 -19.06
CA ARG A 373 -60.55 -8.83 -19.34
C ARG A 373 -61.68 -8.77 -18.28
N GLN A 374 -62.40 -7.64 -18.38
CA GLN A 374 -63.71 -7.20 -17.83
C GLN A 374 -63.69 -6.59 -16.42
N SER A 375 -64.38 -5.50 -16.07
CA SER A 375 -65.10 -4.42 -16.78
C SER A 375 -65.52 -3.35 -15.74
N VAL A 376 -65.55 -2.08 -16.17
CA VAL A 376 -66.04 -0.80 -15.53
C VAL A 376 -67.58 -0.87 -15.30
N PRO A 377 -68.34 -0.04 -14.50
CA PRO A 377 -68.19 1.40 -14.19
C PRO A 377 -68.58 1.99 -12.79
N ASN A 378 -68.11 3.24 -12.59
CA ASN A 378 -68.71 4.44 -11.95
C ASN A 378 -69.36 4.39 -10.55
N ILE A 379 -69.00 5.36 -9.69
CA ILE A 379 -69.82 6.55 -9.32
C ILE A 379 -68.95 7.53 -8.49
N ALA A 380 -69.05 8.82 -8.81
CA ALA A 380 -68.46 9.94 -8.10
C ALA A 380 -69.41 10.47 -7.01
N VAL A 381 -68.90 10.90 -5.84
CA VAL A 381 -69.58 11.86 -4.96
C VAL A 381 -68.57 12.75 -4.22
N THR A 382 -68.71 14.05 -4.46
CA THR A 382 -68.22 15.22 -3.72
C THR A 382 -68.88 15.40 -2.35
N SER A 383 -68.11 15.78 -1.32
CA SER A 383 -68.56 16.72 -0.26
C SER A 383 -67.40 17.12 0.67
N GLY A 384 -67.19 18.43 0.85
CA GLY A 384 -66.46 19.01 2.00
C GLY A 384 -67.35 19.09 3.25
N PRO A 385 -67.20 20.13 4.10
CA PRO A 385 -66.25 20.13 5.22
C PRO A 385 -66.94 20.36 6.60
N ASN A 386 -66.10 20.46 7.64
CA ASN A 386 -66.26 21.19 8.91
C ASN A 386 -66.87 20.54 10.17
N LEU A 387 -66.02 20.58 11.22
CA LEU A 387 -66.18 21.23 12.54
C LEU A 387 -66.67 20.46 13.78
N ALA A 388 -65.98 20.85 14.87
CA ALA A 388 -66.38 21.02 16.27
C ALA A 388 -66.03 19.88 17.25
N ALA A 389 -65.57 20.12 18.49
CA ALA A 389 -65.14 21.33 19.21
C ALA A 389 -64.65 20.93 20.63
N ASN A 390 -64.09 21.94 21.34
CA ASN A 390 -63.92 22.12 22.80
C ASN A 390 -62.58 21.68 23.41
N SER A 391 -61.91 22.44 24.27
CA SER A 391 -62.15 23.79 24.83
C SER A 391 -60.92 24.21 25.64
N ALA A 392 -60.64 25.52 25.65
CA ALA A 392 -59.64 26.22 26.44
C ALA A 392 -60.12 26.57 27.86
N PHE A 393 -59.19 26.83 28.80
CA PHE A 393 -59.03 28.10 29.56
C PHE A 393 -58.01 27.95 30.72
N GLY A 394 -57.23 29.01 30.99
CA GLY A 394 -56.67 29.27 32.33
C GLY A 394 -55.25 29.85 32.39
N SER A 395 -55.14 31.18 32.45
CA SER A 395 -53.95 31.99 32.70
C SER A 395 -53.70 32.22 34.20
N THR A 396 -52.44 32.53 34.61
CA THR A 396 -52.10 33.66 35.52
C THR A 396 -50.59 33.82 35.80
N LEU A 397 -50.19 35.09 35.96
CA LEU A 397 -48.86 35.65 36.25
C LEU A 397 -48.33 35.39 37.69
N SER A 398 -47.01 35.47 37.87
CA SER A 398 -46.28 36.18 38.96
C SER A 398 -44.75 36.09 38.72
N ASN A 399 -44.01 37.17 38.46
CA ASN A 399 -43.45 38.23 39.34
C ASN A 399 -42.09 37.91 40.01
N ARG A 400 -41.17 38.90 39.90
CA ARG A 400 -39.96 39.19 40.73
C ARG A 400 -38.72 38.30 40.55
N SER A 401 -37.48 38.78 40.63
CA SER A 401 -36.91 40.11 40.90
C SER A 401 -35.42 40.11 40.50
N GLU A 402 -34.96 41.19 39.88
CA GLU A 402 -33.56 41.62 39.84
C GLU A 402 -33.10 42.08 41.24
N ASN A 403 -31.82 41.86 41.55
CA ASN A 403 -31.07 42.74 42.44
C ASN A 403 -29.55 42.61 42.19
N ASP A 404 -28.97 43.76 41.93
CA ASP A 404 -27.54 44.07 41.89
C ASP A 404 -26.80 43.77 43.19
N LEU A 405 -25.48 43.54 43.09
CA LEU A 405 -24.47 44.25 43.91
C LEU A 405 -23.03 43.94 43.44
N ASN A 406 -22.43 44.94 42.79
CA ASN A 406 -21.07 45.47 42.96
C ASN A 406 -19.94 44.60 43.57
N HIS A 407 -18.81 44.54 42.86
CA HIS A 407 -17.59 45.19 43.38
C HIS A 407 -16.59 45.65 42.30
N ASN A 408 -16.15 46.90 42.48
CA ASN A 408 -15.19 47.70 41.71
C ASN A 408 -13.75 47.27 41.99
N SER A 409 -12.86 47.43 41.00
CA SER A 409 -11.60 48.17 41.18
C SER A 409 -11.10 48.69 39.82
N ASN A 410 -10.77 49.97 39.77
CA ASN A 410 -10.39 50.74 38.60
C ASN A 410 -8.93 51.19 38.70
N GLN A 411 -8.24 51.24 37.55
CA GLN A 411 -7.25 52.25 37.12
C GLN A 411 -5.87 52.28 37.83
N LEU A 412 -4.74 52.69 37.22
CA LEU A 412 -4.52 53.67 36.14
C LEU A 412 -3.13 53.49 35.47
N GLN A 413 -3.05 54.01 34.25
CA GLN A 413 -1.95 54.08 33.27
C GLN A 413 -0.69 54.84 33.75
N GLN A 414 0.46 54.59 33.10
CA GLN A 414 1.22 55.66 32.43
C GLN A 414 2.32 55.16 31.47
N THR A 415 2.28 55.72 30.26
CA THR A 415 3.21 55.66 29.14
C THR A 415 4.33 56.71 29.26
N THR A 416 5.55 56.44 28.81
CA THR A 416 6.41 57.44 28.11
C THR A 416 7.52 56.81 27.27
N ASN A 417 7.70 57.40 26.08
CA ASN A 417 8.76 57.20 25.09
C ASN A 417 10.10 57.83 25.54
N SER A 418 11.24 57.36 25.01
CA SER A 418 12.26 58.26 24.43
C SER A 418 13.32 57.53 23.58
N ARG A 419 13.73 58.25 22.53
CA ARG A 419 14.64 57.93 21.42
C ARG A 419 16.09 58.34 21.76
N SER A 420 17.06 57.51 21.33
CA SER A 420 18.38 57.79 20.67
C SER A 420 19.18 59.07 21.02
N PRO A 421 20.53 59.06 21.06
CA PRO A 421 21.31 59.12 19.80
C PRO A 421 22.72 58.49 19.78
N THR A 422 23.14 58.16 18.56
CA THR A 422 24.52 57.92 18.10
C THR A 422 25.42 59.14 18.31
N PRO A 423 26.74 58.95 18.53
CA PRO A 423 27.69 59.70 17.71
C PRO A 423 28.91 58.90 17.22
N THR A 424 29.52 59.50 16.20
CA THR A 424 30.51 59.01 15.23
C THR A 424 31.98 59.09 15.72
N ALA A 425 32.87 58.38 15.00
CA ALA A 425 34.33 58.20 15.13
C ALA A 425 35.18 59.46 15.40
N THR A 426 36.38 59.42 16.04
CA THR A 426 37.73 58.94 15.60
C THR A 426 38.77 59.37 16.70
N PRO A 427 40.11 59.16 16.68
CA PRO A 427 41.01 58.04 16.30
C PRO A 427 41.97 57.54 17.44
N THR A 428 42.52 56.34 17.25
CA THR A 428 43.89 55.84 17.57
C THR A 428 44.58 56.15 18.91
N ARG A 429 44.84 55.11 19.73
CA ARG A 429 46.19 54.89 20.30
C ARG A 429 46.47 53.42 20.63
N THR A 430 47.32 52.82 19.82
CA THR A 430 47.95 51.51 20.02
C THR A 430 48.70 51.50 21.35
N SER A 431 48.24 50.69 22.29
CA SER A 431 49.02 50.30 23.47
C SER A 431 49.14 48.79 23.42
N ALA A 432 50.39 48.31 23.35
CA ALA A 432 50.72 46.89 23.36
C ALA A 432 50.21 46.27 24.67
N VAL A 433 49.14 45.49 24.57
CA VAL A 433 48.62 44.69 25.68
C VAL A 433 49.44 43.40 25.68
N LEU A 434 50.16 43.17 26.79
CA LEU A 434 50.74 41.89 27.13
C LEU A 434 49.68 40.81 26.96
N THR A 435 50.02 39.76 26.22
CA THR A 435 49.17 38.58 26.02
C THR A 435 48.88 37.94 27.37
N GLU A 436 47.70 38.24 27.91
CA GLU A 436 47.12 37.53 29.03
C GLU A 436 46.92 36.07 28.59
N PRO A 437 47.29 35.06 29.40
CA PRO A 437 47.11 33.67 29.03
C PRO A 437 45.63 33.39 28.80
N GLU A 438 45.27 32.99 27.57
CA GLU A 438 43.90 32.61 27.22
C GLU A 438 43.44 31.50 28.18
N VAL A 439 42.48 31.85 29.03
CA VAL A 439 41.78 30.88 29.87
C VAL A 439 41.00 29.96 28.93
N PRO A 440 41.25 28.65 28.92
CA PRO A 440 40.53 27.73 28.04
C PRO A 440 39.04 27.80 28.39
N ILE A 441 38.22 28.12 27.39
CA ILE A 441 36.77 28.09 27.51
C ILE A 441 36.38 26.61 27.56
N LEU A 442 35.92 26.16 28.72
CA LEU A 442 35.47 24.78 28.95
C LEU A 442 33.94 24.74 28.89
N MET A 443 33.37 23.72 28.27
CA MET A 443 31.94 23.45 28.32
C MET A 443 31.52 22.97 29.72
N THR A 444 30.22 22.89 30.00
CA THR A 444 29.66 22.45 31.30
C THR A 444 30.06 21.02 31.70
N ASP A 445 30.54 20.22 30.76
CA ASP A 445 31.09 18.87 30.95
C ASP A 445 32.62 18.85 31.13
N GLY A 446 33.28 20.02 31.10
CA GLY A 446 34.73 20.17 31.27
C GLY A 446 35.56 19.96 30.01
N LEU A 447 34.95 19.86 28.82
CA LEU A 447 35.69 19.72 27.57
C LEU A 447 36.12 21.08 26.97
N PRO A 448 37.36 21.22 26.46
CA PRO A 448 37.87 22.47 25.90
C PRO A 448 37.19 22.80 24.57
N VAL A 449 36.64 24.00 24.46
CA VAL A 449 36.04 24.52 23.23
C VAL A 449 37.14 24.96 22.27
N THR A 450 37.35 24.20 21.20
CA THR A 450 38.24 24.57 20.09
C THR A 450 37.45 25.32 19.02
N ARG A 451 37.89 26.53 18.64
CA ARG A 451 37.26 27.29 17.56
C ARG A 451 37.56 26.65 16.20
N SER A 452 36.54 26.22 15.47
CA SER A 452 36.65 25.89 14.05
C SER A 452 36.67 27.19 13.24
N TYR A 453 37.75 27.48 12.51
CA TYR A 453 37.89 28.68 11.66
C TYR A 453 37.03 28.65 10.37
N GLU A 454 35.98 27.84 10.32
CA GLU A 454 35.08 27.74 9.17
C GLU A 454 34.03 28.85 9.20
N THR A 455 33.85 29.54 8.07
CA THR A 455 32.81 30.55 7.89
C THR A 455 31.54 29.91 7.33
N TYR A 456 30.42 30.19 7.97
CA TYR A 456 29.09 29.71 7.58
C TYR A 456 28.22 30.88 7.12
N GLU A 457 27.38 30.64 6.12
CA GLU A 457 26.45 31.61 5.56
C GLU A 457 25.00 31.11 5.73
N ARG A 458 24.11 31.99 6.20
CA ARG A 458 22.70 31.67 6.38
C ARG A 458 21.95 31.95 5.08
N ILE A 459 21.31 30.92 4.53
CA ILE A 459 20.49 31.00 3.32
C ILE A 459 19.05 30.62 3.64
N THR A 460 18.08 31.23 2.95
CA THR A 460 16.66 30.91 3.11
C THR A 460 16.16 30.19 1.86
N VAL A 461 15.63 28.98 2.02
CA VAL A 461 15.06 28.17 0.93
C VAL A 461 13.65 27.74 1.38
N ASP A 462 12.64 28.07 0.59
CA ASP A 462 11.22 27.79 0.89
C ASP A 462 10.79 28.26 2.30
N ASP A 463 11.13 29.50 2.65
CA ASP A 463 10.86 30.12 3.96
C ASP A 463 11.48 29.40 5.18
N GLN A 464 12.44 28.50 4.95
CA GLN A 464 13.25 27.86 6.00
C GLN A 464 14.71 28.30 5.91
N ASP A 465 15.29 28.65 7.05
CA ASP A 465 16.68 29.12 7.16
C ASP A 465 17.64 27.92 7.35
N TYR A 466 18.63 27.82 6.46
CA TYR A 466 19.72 26.85 6.50
C TYR A 466 21.05 27.57 6.72
N ILE A 467 21.97 26.96 7.47
CA ILE A 467 23.32 27.48 7.68
C ILE A 467 24.28 26.54 6.94
N ILE A 468 24.94 27.03 5.89
CA ILE A 468 25.80 26.22 5.01
C ILE A 468 27.24 26.75 5.06
N PRO A 469 28.28 25.88 5.11
CA PRO A 469 29.66 26.32 4.98
C PRO A 469 29.87 27.09 3.68
N GLN A 470 30.54 28.24 3.75
CA GLN A 470 30.75 29.12 2.59
C GLN A 470 31.54 28.42 1.46
N SER A 471 32.35 27.41 1.80
CA SER A 471 33.08 26.55 0.86
C SER A 471 32.17 25.71 -0.04
N GLN A 472 30.96 25.36 0.41
CA GLN A 472 29.98 24.60 -0.36
C GLN A 472 29.13 25.49 -1.28
N LEU A 473 29.03 26.79 -0.94
CA LEU A 473 28.37 27.81 -1.77
C LEU A 473 29.29 28.36 -2.88
N ALA A 474 30.60 28.14 -2.79
CA ALA A 474 31.55 28.48 -3.84
C ALA A 474 31.34 27.57 -5.06
N ALA A 475 30.51 28.02 -5.99
CA ALA A 475 30.25 27.31 -7.24
C ALA A 475 31.57 27.03 -7.99
N GLN A 476 31.82 25.75 -8.28
CA GLN A 476 32.97 25.33 -9.07
C GLN A 476 32.68 25.61 -10.55
N TYR A 477 33.49 26.50 -11.15
CA TYR A 477 33.41 26.83 -12.57
C TYR A 477 34.64 26.31 -13.31
N PHE A 478 34.43 25.89 -14.56
CA PHE A 478 35.50 25.65 -15.52
C PHE A 478 35.78 26.93 -16.30
N GLU A 479 37.04 27.33 -16.40
CA GLU A 479 37.44 28.43 -17.27
C GLU A 479 37.86 27.85 -18.64
N LEU A 480 37.03 28.08 -19.65
CA LEU A 480 37.30 27.73 -21.04
C LEU A 480 37.92 28.95 -21.74
N GLN A 481 39.20 28.87 -22.04
CA GLN A 481 39.92 29.90 -22.79
C GLN A 481 39.88 29.58 -24.28
N ILE A 482 39.31 30.47 -25.10
CA ILE A 482 39.26 30.36 -26.55
C ILE A 482 39.86 31.63 -27.14
N GLY A 483 41.12 31.53 -27.58
CA GLY A 483 41.89 32.70 -28.03
C GLY A 483 42.16 33.67 -26.86
N ASP A 484 41.74 34.91 -27.02
CA ASP A 484 41.85 36.00 -26.04
C ASP A 484 40.66 36.10 -25.07
N LYS A 485 39.65 35.23 -25.22
CA LYS A 485 38.43 35.25 -24.40
C LYS A 485 38.41 34.09 -23.42
N THR A 486 38.07 34.40 -22.17
CA THR A 486 37.88 33.41 -21.10
C THR A 486 36.40 33.34 -20.74
N LEU A 487 35.80 32.17 -20.91
CA LEU A 487 34.41 31.88 -20.55
C LEU A 487 34.37 31.03 -19.28
N ARG A 488 33.54 31.43 -18.32
CA ARG A 488 33.25 30.62 -17.14
C ARG A 488 32.04 29.75 -17.42
N LEU A 489 32.23 28.44 -17.37
CA LEU A 489 31.20 27.42 -17.58
C LEU A 489 30.92 26.71 -16.27
N SER A 490 29.66 26.49 -15.96
CA SER A 490 29.28 25.66 -14.82
C SER A 490 29.58 24.17 -15.08
N LYS A 491 29.63 23.36 -14.03
CA LYS A 491 29.91 21.92 -14.16
C LYS A 491 28.89 21.18 -15.03
N ASP A 492 27.63 21.61 -15.02
CA ASP A 492 26.55 20.98 -15.79
C ASP A 492 26.57 21.39 -17.27
N GLU A 493 27.34 22.42 -17.62
CA GLU A 493 27.47 22.95 -18.97
C GLU A 493 28.54 22.24 -19.81
N ILE A 494 29.40 21.43 -19.17
CA ILE A 494 30.55 20.79 -19.80
C ILE A 494 30.70 19.33 -19.35
N THR A 495 30.85 18.43 -20.31
CA THR A 495 31.25 17.03 -20.04
C THR A 495 32.52 16.72 -20.83
N LEU A 496 33.60 16.45 -20.11
CA LEU A 496 34.90 16.13 -20.69
C LEU A 496 34.97 14.63 -21.02
N GLY A 497 35.08 14.29 -22.31
CA GLY A 497 35.43 12.95 -22.79
C GLY A 497 36.92 12.88 -23.19
N GLU A 498 37.43 11.66 -23.45
CA GLU A 498 38.88 11.44 -23.67
C GLU A 498 39.50 12.27 -24.80
N LYS A 499 38.72 12.66 -25.81
CA LYS A 499 39.16 13.49 -26.96
C LYS A 499 38.14 14.53 -27.42
N CYS A 500 37.02 14.66 -26.71
CA CYS A 500 35.97 15.59 -27.08
C CYS A 500 35.32 16.19 -25.85
N MET A 501 34.89 17.44 -25.97
CA MET A 501 34.14 18.16 -24.95
C MET A 501 32.70 18.26 -25.41
N LYS A 502 31.77 17.68 -24.65
CA LYS A 502 30.34 17.89 -24.87
C LYS A 502 29.93 19.16 -24.14
N LEU A 503 29.35 20.09 -24.89
CA LEU A 503 28.86 21.35 -24.37
C LEU A 503 27.34 21.31 -24.33
N SER A 504 26.74 21.86 -23.27
CA SER A 504 25.30 22.09 -23.22
C SER A 504 24.88 23.10 -24.30
N GLY A 505 23.57 23.18 -24.58
CA GLY A 505 23.05 24.17 -25.53
C GLY A 505 23.32 25.62 -25.11
N THR A 506 23.28 25.90 -23.80
CA THR A 506 23.56 27.23 -23.24
C THR A 506 25.03 27.60 -23.35
N ALA A 507 25.93 26.67 -22.99
CA ALA A 507 27.37 26.83 -23.12
C ALA A 507 27.77 27.06 -24.57
N ARG A 508 27.18 26.28 -25.49
CA ARG A 508 27.41 26.44 -26.93
C ARG A 508 26.99 27.83 -27.41
N ALA A 509 25.81 28.31 -27.02
CA ALA A 509 25.34 29.65 -27.38
C ALA A 509 26.24 30.75 -26.80
N ALA A 510 26.73 30.59 -25.57
CA ALA A 510 27.67 31.52 -24.95
C ALA A 510 29.02 31.56 -25.70
N ILE A 511 29.52 30.40 -26.13
CA ILE A 511 30.74 30.28 -26.95
C ILE A 511 30.52 30.88 -28.35
N GLU A 512 29.40 30.56 -29.01
CA GLU A 512 29.05 31.12 -30.32
C GLU A 512 28.94 32.66 -30.27
N ASN A 513 28.33 33.20 -29.21
CA ASN A 513 28.25 34.65 -28.98
C ASN A 513 29.63 35.26 -28.68
N ALA A 514 30.45 34.59 -27.89
CA ALA A 514 31.79 35.08 -27.59
C ALA A 514 32.70 35.06 -28.82
N LEU A 515 32.60 34.06 -29.68
CA LEU A 515 33.43 33.94 -30.88
C LEU A 515 32.88 34.75 -32.06
N GLY A 516 31.58 35.03 -32.10
CA GLY A 516 30.92 35.66 -33.25
C GLY A 516 30.75 34.70 -34.44
N GLU A 517 30.97 33.40 -34.23
CA GLU A 517 30.89 32.35 -35.24
C GLU A 517 29.96 31.22 -34.77
N LYS A 518 29.28 30.57 -35.72
CA LYS A 518 28.40 29.42 -35.43
C LYS A 518 29.18 28.11 -35.44
N ILE A 519 29.03 27.29 -34.40
CA ILE A 519 29.66 25.98 -34.33
C ILE A 519 28.88 25.01 -35.22
N GLN A 520 29.56 24.44 -36.24
CA GLN A 520 28.95 23.48 -37.15
C GLN A 520 28.53 22.20 -36.42
N ARG A 521 27.29 21.74 -36.62
CA ARG A 521 26.85 20.41 -36.18
C ARG A 521 27.39 19.39 -37.18
N ASN A 522 28.43 18.65 -36.78
CA ASN A 522 28.72 17.38 -37.44
C ASN A 522 27.65 16.38 -36.99
N GLU A 523 26.72 16.04 -37.89
CA GLU A 523 25.74 14.96 -37.71
C GLU A 523 26.35 13.56 -37.85
N VAL A 524 27.67 13.46 -37.97
CA VAL A 524 28.38 12.18 -37.94
C VAL A 524 28.27 11.62 -36.52
N GLN A 525 27.25 10.80 -36.29
CA GLN A 525 27.21 9.85 -35.19
C GLN A 525 28.47 8.99 -35.30
N TYR A 526 29.46 9.28 -34.45
CA TYR A 526 30.50 8.31 -34.15
C TYR A 526 29.82 7.16 -33.40
N ASN A 527 29.34 6.17 -34.15
CA ASN A 527 29.05 4.83 -33.64
C ASN A 527 30.38 4.23 -33.20
N VAL A 528 30.72 4.44 -31.93
CA VAL A 528 31.70 3.61 -31.25
C VAL A 528 30.93 2.41 -30.75
N ASP A 529 30.67 1.46 -31.64
CA ASP A 529 30.34 0.08 -31.28
C ASP A 529 30.65 -0.85 -32.47
N GLU A 530 31.53 -1.81 -32.20
CA GLU A 530 31.70 -3.13 -32.84
C GLU A 530 31.73 -3.24 -34.37
N GLU A 531 32.94 -3.30 -34.95
CA GLU A 531 33.19 -4.12 -36.14
C GLU A 531 34.58 -4.80 -36.12
N LEU A 532 34.52 -6.13 -36.19
CA LEU A 532 35.38 -7.04 -36.98
C LEU A 532 36.79 -7.39 -36.46
N LEU A 533 36.84 -8.51 -35.73
CA LEU A 533 37.90 -9.51 -35.86
C LEU A 533 37.65 -10.38 -37.11
N PRO A 534 38.69 -10.65 -37.92
CA PRO A 534 38.81 -11.91 -38.63
C PRO A 534 40.01 -12.72 -38.12
N ASP A 535 39.76 -14.00 -37.81
CA ASP A 535 40.78 -15.02 -37.60
C ASP A 535 41.52 -15.38 -38.89
N LEU A 536 42.85 -15.55 -38.84
CA LEU A 536 43.62 -16.75 -39.23
C LEU A 536 45.16 -16.44 -39.36
N PRO A 537 46.05 -17.45 -39.34
CA PRO A 537 47.34 -17.43 -38.65
C PRO A 537 48.56 -17.46 -39.60
N ASN A 538 49.75 -17.09 -39.11
CA ASN A 538 50.97 -17.90 -39.26
C ASN A 538 52.16 -17.33 -38.43
N PRO A 539 53.18 -18.17 -38.10
CA PRO A 539 54.22 -17.94 -37.12
C PRO A 539 55.52 -17.40 -37.73
N ASN A 540 56.50 -17.19 -36.83
CA ASN A 540 57.94 -16.98 -37.07
C ASN A 540 58.38 -15.56 -37.45
N ALA A 541 58.85 -14.81 -36.45
CA ALA A 541 60.13 -14.13 -36.54
C ALA A 541 60.64 -13.82 -35.12
N GLU A 542 61.81 -14.37 -34.81
CA GLU A 542 62.53 -14.24 -33.56
C GLU A 542 63.18 -12.86 -33.39
N THR A 543 63.38 -12.51 -32.12
CA THR A 543 64.51 -11.75 -31.54
C THR A 543 64.69 -10.26 -31.85
N GLY A 544 64.60 -9.47 -30.77
CA GLY A 544 65.16 -8.12 -30.67
C GLY A 544 64.89 -7.51 -29.30
N ALA A 545 65.65 -7.93 -28.29
CA ALA A 545 65.52 -7.48 -26.90
C ALA A 545 65.94 -6.01 -26.70
N THR A 546 65.10 -5.22 -26.05
CA THR A 546 65.51 -4.06 -25.25
C THR A 546 64.63 -3.94 -24.00
N ASN A 547 65.30 -4.03 -22.86
CA ASN A 547 64.76 -3.92 -21.51
C ASN A 547 64.10 -2.56 -21.25
N GLN A 548 62.88 -2.54 -20.68
CA GLN A 548 62.46 -1.66 -19.58
C GLN A 548 61.04 -2.01 -19.09
N PRO A 549 60.67 -1.71 -17.84
CA PRO A 549 59.84 -2.57 -17.00
C PRO A 549 58.35 -2.46 -17.31
N ALA A 550 57.65 -3.58 -17.07
CA ALA A 550 56.20 -3.68 -17.07
C ALA A 550 55.57 -2.76 -16.01
N GLY A 551 55.26 -1.52 -16.41
CA GLY A 551 54.29 -0.67 -15.75
C GLY A 551 52.90 -1.04 -16.28
N GLY A 552 52.20 -1.90 -15.55
CA GLY A 552 50.84 -2.32 -15.88
C GLY A 552 49.87 -1.14 -16.00
N ILE A 553 48.81 -1.37 -16.76
CA ILE A 553 47.67 -0.49 -17.08
C ILE A 553 46.97 0.14 -15.84
N LEU A 554 47.39 -0.22 -14.63
CA LEU A 554 46.94 0.38 -13.36
C LEU A 554 47.66 1.68 -12.96
N ALA A 555 48.73 2.09 -13.66
CA ALA A 555 49.53 3.26 -13.24
C ALA A 555 49.17 4.60 -13.91
N ARG A 556 48.06 4.71 -14.65
CA ARG A 556 47.69 5.97 -15.35
C ARG A 556 46.26 6.48 -15.14
N MET A 557 45.56 5.99 -14.12
CA MET A 557 44.38 6.66 -13.59
C MET A 557 44.77 7.44 -12.34
N ASN A 558 45.24 8.67 -12.54
CA ASN A 558 45.38 9.65 -11.46
C ASN A 558 44.02 10.35 -11.26
N ILE A 559 43.03 9.55 -10.90
CA ILE A 559 41.71 9.97 -10.41
C ILE A 559 41.84 10.02 -8.89
N GLY A 560 41.55 11.18 -8.29
CA GLY A 560 41.61 11.38 -6.85
C GLY A 560 41.00 10.22 -6.07
N TRP A 561 41.77 9.71 -5.11
CA TRP A 561 41.68 8.37 -4.52
C TRP A 561 40.39 7.98 -3.77
N GLU A 562 39.35 8.81 -3.77
CA GLU A 562 38.15 8.58 -2.96
C GLU A 562 36.92 8.18 -3.80
N SER A 563 36.78 8.59 -5.07
CA SER A 563 35.51 8.42 -5.81
C SER A 563 35.29 7.09 -6.57
N PRO A 564 36.28 6.44 -7.21
CA PRO A 564 36.01 5.20 -7.96
C PRO A 564 35.72 4.03 -7.03
N ARG A 565 36.24 4.03 -5.80
CA ARG A 565 35.87 3.06 -4.76
C ARG A 565 34.41 3.20 -4.39
N VAL A 566 33.93 4.40 -4.12
CA VAL A 566 32.53 4.65 -3.74
C VAL A 566 31.55 4.33 -4.88
N ILE A 567 31.92 4.66 -6.13
CA ILE A 567 31.09 4.33 -7.29
C ILE A 567 31.09 2.81 -7.54
N PHE A 568 32.23 2.14 -7.44
CA PHE A 568 32.33 0.69 -7.56
C PHE A 568 31.62 -0.03 -6.39
N GLN A 569 31.67 0.55 -5.19
CA GLN A 569 30.99 0.11 -3.97
C GLN A 569 29.48 0.28 -4.07
N TRP A 570 29.02 1.39 -4.66
CA TRP A 570 27.61 1.62 -4.95
C TRP A 570 27.12 0.67 -6.04
N ILE A 571 27.89 0.45 -7.11
CA ILE A 571 27.53 -0.49 -8.18
C ILE A 571 27.46 -1.92 -7.63
N ILE A 572 28.42 -2.37 -6.82
CA ILE A 572 28.41 -3.71 -6.24
C ILE A 572 27.25 -3.87 -5.25
N SER A 573 27.03 -2.91 -4.35
CA SER A 573 25.95 -2.99 -3.36
C SER A 573 24.56 -2.95 -4.02
N THR A 574 24.39 -2.12 -5.04
CA THR A 574 23.11 -1.95 -5.75
C THR A 574 22.82 -3.11 -6.69
N VAL A 575 23.84 -3.69 -7.35
CA VAL A 575 23.64 -4.81 -8.31
C VAL A 575 23.53 -6.17 -7.63
N THR A 576 24.08 -6.35 -6.42
CA THR A 576 24.16 -7.68 -5.77
C THR A 576 23.47 -7.80 -4.40
N GLY A 577 22.86 -6.74 -3.88
CA GLY A 577 22.08 -6.75 -2.64
C GLY A 577 22.90 -7.19 -1.41
N ARG A 578 22.27 -7.91 -0.46
CA ARG A 578 22.94 -8.42 0.79
C ARG A 578 24.24 -9.22 0.55
N SER A 579 24.41 -9.82 -0.63
CA SER A 579 25.63 -10.54 -1.01
C SER A 579 26.79 -9.64 -1.44
N GLY A 580 26.50 -8.43 -1.94
CA GLY A 580 27.53 -7.45 -2.31
C GLY A 580 28.29 -6.91 -1.10
N PHE A 581 27.59 -6.78 0.03
CA PHE A 581 28.19 -6.39 1.29
C PHE A 581 29.27 -7.38 1.77
N PHE A 582 29.04 -8.70 1.64
CA PHE A 582 30.05 -9.70 2.02
C PHE A 582 31.25 -9.74 1.07
N LEU A 583 31.03 -9.44 -0.22
CA LEU A 583 32.11 -9.28 -1.20
C LEU A 583 32.95 -8.04 -0.86
N PHE A 584 32.29 -6.94 -0.51
CA PHE A 584 32.94 -5.72 -0.03
C PHE A 584 33.75 -5.96 1.25
N LEU A 585 33.15 -6.61 2.26
CA LEU A 585 33.83 -6.96 3.51
C LEU A 585 35.04 -7.87 3.25
N ALA A 586 34.90 -8.84 2.33
CA ALA A 586 36.02 -9.69 1.93
C ALA A 586 37.15 -8.90 1.24
N PHE A 587 36.82 -7.90 0.40
CA PHE A 587 37.80 -7.06 -0.28
C PHE A 587 38.47 -6.03 0.65
N GLU A 588 37.75 -5.48 1.62
CA GLU A 588 38.29 -4.60 2.68
C GLU A 588 39.18 -5.38 3.66
N LEU A 589 38.82 -6.63 3.98
CA LEU A 589 39.61 -7.51 4.85
C LEU A 589 40.70 -8.27 4.09
N PHE A 590 40.78 -8.17 2.76
CA PHE A 590 41.81 -8.79 1.92
C PHE A 590 43.25 -8.53 2.42
N PRO A 591 43.64 -7.29 2.81
CA PRO A 591 44.97 -7.04 3.35
C PRO A 591 45.24 -7.71 4.71
N ILE A 592 44.20 -8.13 5.44
CA ILE A 592 44.30 -8.70 6.80
C ILE A 592 44.15 -10.23 6.78
N LEU A 593 43.46 -10.78 5.78
CA LEU A 593 43.12 -12.20 5.70
C LEU A 593 44.15 -13.00 4.89
N PRO A 594 44.49 -14.24 5.32
CA PRO A 594 45.25 -15.16 4.49
C PRO A 594 44.56 -15.43 3.15
N LEU A 595 45.32 -15.47 2.06
CA LEU A 595 44.82 -15.59 0.68
C LEU A 595 43.87 -16.79 0.47
N TRP A 596 44.09 -17.90 1.17
CA TRP A 596 43.24 -19.09 1.10
C TRP A 596 41.85 -18.87 1.70
N LEU A 597 41.76 -18.10 2.79
CA LEU A 597 40.49 -17.79 3.45
C LEU A 597 39.69 -16.80 2.60
N PHE A 598 40.37 -15.79 2.03
CA PHE A 598 39.76 -14.85 1.08
C PHE A 598 39.17 -15.58 -0.13
N ASN A 599 39.93 -16.45 -0.79
CA ASN A 599 39.45 -17.21 -1.95
C ASN A 599 38.26 -18.12 -1.61
N SER A 600 38.24 -18.68 -0.39
CA SER A 600 37.12 -19.51 0.09
C SER A 600 35.86 -18.67 0.32
N ILE A 601 35.97 -17.52 0.98
CA ILE A 601 34.85 -16.60 1.22
C ILE A 601 34.33 -16.04 -0.10
N ALA A 602 35.21 -15.56 -0.97
CA ALA A 602 34.85 -15.07 -2.30
C ALA A 602 34.16 -16.17 -3.14
N GLY A 603 34.69 -17.40 -3.13
CA GLY A 603 34.09 -18.55 -3.80
C GLY A 603 32.68 -18.88 -3.31
N ILE A 604 32.46 -18.89 -1.99
CA ILE A 604 31.14 -19.12 -1.39
C ILE A 604 30.16 -18.01 -1.77
N VAL A 605 30.59 -16.74 -1.75
CA VAL A 605 29.75 -15.60 -2.13
C VAL A 605 29.38 -15.66 -3.62
N VAL A 606 30.33 -15.98 -4.51
CA VAL A 606 30.07 -16.16 -5.94
C VAL A 606 29.13 -17.34 -6.21
N ALA A 607 29.35 -18.49 -5.57
CA ALA A 607 28.45 -19.64 -5.69
C ALA A 607 27.03 -19.30 -5.20
N ARG A 608 26.91 -18.56 -4.09
CA ARG A 608 25.63 -18.08 -3.56
C ARG A 608 24.97 -17.06 -4.49
N LEU A 609 25.75 -16.18 -5.14
CA LEU A 609 25.24 -15.23 -6.14
C LEU A 609 24.70 -15.95 -7.37
N ILE A 610 25.41 -16.95 -7.87
CA ILE A 610 24.96 -17.80 -8.99
C ILE A 610 23.67 -18.54 -8.60
N TRP A 611 23.63 -19.15 -7.42
CA TRP A 611 22.45 -19.84 -6.91
C TRP A 611 21.25 -18.88 -6.73
N SER A 612 21.50 -17.69 -6.19
CA SER A 612 20.50 -16.64 -6.02
C SER A 612 19.96 -16.15 -7.36
N LYS A 613 20.82 -15.92 -8.37
CA LYS A 613 20.38 -15.56 -9.72
C LYS A 613 19.59 -16.68 -10.40
N LEU A 614 19.94 -17.95 -10.18
CA LEU A 614 19.16 -19.09 -10.67
C LEU A 614 17.79 -19.19 -9.98
N GLN A 615 17.73 -18.99 -8.66
CA GLN A 615 16.48 -18.95 -7.89
C GLN A 615 15.61 -17.75 -8.27
N LEU A 616 16.20 -16.56 -8.43
CA LEU A 616 15.54 -15.36 -8.90
C LEU A 616 15.04 -15.55 -10.33
N GLY A 617 15.84 -16.16 -11.21
CA GLY A 617 15.41 -16.53 -12.55
C GLY A 617 14.22 -17.50 -12.53
N LYS A 618 14.19 -18.47 -11.61
CA LYS A 618 13.04 -19.37 -11.41
C LYS A 618 11.82 -18.63 -10.85
N ARG A 619 11.98 -17.70 -9.90
CA ARG A 619 10.88 -16.88 -9.34
C ARG A 619 10.35 -15.89 -10.36
N VAL A 620 11.21 -15.13 -11.04
CA VAL A 620 10.86 -14.23 -12.15
C VAL A 620 10.16 -15.03 -13.24
N ARG A 621 10.67 -16.20 -13.62
CA ARG A 621 10.01 -17.06 -14.61
C ARG A 621 8.62 -17.52 -14.13
N ARG A 622 8.44 -17.83 -12.84
CA ARG A 622 7.14 -18.19 -12.24
C ARG A 622 6.19 -16.99 -12.14
N ILE A 623 6.69 -15.79 -11.90
CA ILE A 623 5.89 -14.55 -11.78
C ILE A 623 5.52 -14.01 -13.17
N VAL A 624 6.45 -14.08 -14.14
CA VAL A 624 6.25 -13.60 -15.52
C VAL A 624 5.40 -14.55 -16.34
N ILE A 625 5.56 -15.87 -16.15
CA ILE A 625 4.87 -16.90 -16.94
C ILE A 625 3.68 -17.52 -16.16
N GLY A 626 3.44 -17.12 -14.91
CA GLY A 626 2.46 -17.77 -14.04
C GLY A 626 2.90 -19.17 -13.61
N SER A 627 2.06 -19.87 -12.83
CA SER A 627 2.18 -21.33 -12.73
C SER A 627 2.05 -21.90 -14.15
N TYR A 628 2.87 -22.89 -14.50
CA TYR A 628 2.83 -23.45 -15.86
C TYR A 628 1.49 -24.13 -16.18
N ASP A 629 0.72 -24.44 -15.15
CA ASP A 629 -0.47 -25.29 -15.25
C ASP A 629 -1.74 -24.50 -15.55
N GLU A 630 -1.91 -23.30 -14.98
CA GLU A 630 -3.13 -22.50 -15.18
C GLU A 630 -2.84 -21.18 -15.90
N MET A 631 -3.62 -20.89 -16.94
CA MET A 631 -3.52 -19.62 -17.66
C MET A 631 -4.45 -18.58 -17.03
N PRO A 632 -3.96 -17.39 -16.63
CA PRO A 632 -4.82 -16.36 -16.07
C PRO A 632 -5.87 -15.91 -17.09
N THR A 633 -7.08 -15.59 -16.62
CA THR A 633 -8.22 -15.21 -17.46
C THR A 633 -7.91 -14.02 -18.37
N GLU A 634 -7.14 -13.05 -17.90
CA GLU A 634 -6.66 -11.92 -18.70
C GLU A 634 -5.76 -12.35 -19.87
N GLU A 635 -4.88 -13.34 -19.67
CA GLU A 635 -4.02 -13.87 -20.74
C GLU A 635 -4.84 -14.65 -21.77
N ILE A 636 -5.85 -15.42 -21.32
CA ILE A 636 -6.79 -16.12 -22.19
C ILE A 636 -7.56 -15.13 -23.08
N GLU A 637 -8.08 -14.05 -22.51
CA GLU A 637 -8.79 -13.01 -23.27
C GLU A 637 -7.86 -12.32 -24.27
N GLN A 638 -6.63 -12.00 -23.89
CA GLN A 638 -5.64 -11.43 -24.82
C GLN A 638 -5.36 -12.37 -25.98
N ILE A 639 -5.14 -13.66 -25.72
CA ILE A 639 -4.93 -14.66 -26.78
C ILE A 639 -6.18 -14.78 -27.67
N ARG A 640 -7.38 -14.76 -27.10
CA ARG A 640 -8.64 -14.72 -27.87
C ARG A 640 -8.75 -13.48 -28.76
N THR A 641 -8.32 -12.31 -28.27
CA THR A 641 -8.31 -11.10 -29.10
C THR A 641 -7.27 -11.19 -30.22
N LEU A 642 -6.11 -11.82 -30.00
CA LEU A 642 -5.12 -12.05 -31.05
C LEU A 642 -5.63 -13.04 -32.10
N LEU A 643 -6.36 -14.06 -31.66
CA LEU A 643 -7.01 -15.06 -32.51
C LEU A 643 -8.09 -14.43 -33.39
N LYS A 644 -9.02 -13.69 -32.79
CA LYS A 644 -10.13 -13.01 -33.50
C LYS A 644 -9.66 -11.95 -34.49
N ASN A 645 -8.55 -11.28 -34.20
CA ASN A 645 -8.02 -10.21 -35.05
C ASN A 645 -6.97 -10.67 -36.06
N GLU A 646 -6.67 -11.98 -36.13
CA GLU A 646 -5.66 -12.54 -37.05
C GLU A 646 -4.28 -11.83 -37.00
N LYS A 647 -3.84 -11.53 -35.76
CA LYS A 647 -2.62 -10.74 -35.51
C LYS A 647 -1.34 -11.57 -35.30
N PHE A 648 -1.40 -12.89 -35.37
CA PHE A 648 -0.19 -13.73 -35.34
C PHE A 648 0.68 -13.51 -36.59
N PRO A 649 2.00 -13.40 -36.42
CA PRO A 649 2.93 -13.19 -37.53
C PRO A 649 3.25 -14.52 -38.25
N ILE A 650 3.75 -14.49 -39.48
CA ILE A 650 4.00 -15.71 -40.29
C ILE A 650 4.99 -16.66 -39.60
N GLU A 651 6.00 -16.12 -38.90
CA GLU A 651 7.01 -16.93 -38.22
C GLU A 651 6.43 -17.76 -37.06
N PHE A 652 5.24 -17.39 -36.56
CA PHE A 652 4.50 -18.19 -35.59
C PHE A 652 3.94 -19.45 -36.26
N PHE A 653 3.30 -19.31 -37.43
CA PHE A 653 2.74 -20.44 -38.17
C PHE A 653 3.82 -21.40 -38.68
N GLU A 654 4.92 -20.88 -39.20
CA GLU A 654 6.04 -21.69 -39.69
C GLU A 654 6.63 -22.56 -38.57
N ARG A 655 6.76 -22.00 -37.36
CA ARG A 655 7.27 -22.73 -36.20
C ARG A 655 6.32 -23.84 -35.77
N LEU A 656 5.02 -23.57 -35.79
CA LEU A 656 4.00 -24.56 -35.47
C LEU A 656 3.95 -25.67 -36.52
N ALA A 657 3.97 -25.33 -37.80
CA ALA A 657 3.94 -26.30 -38.90
C ALA A 657 5.17 -27.23 -38.90
N ARG A 658 6.32 -26.78 -38.38
CA ARG A 658 7.53 -27.61 -38.19
C ARG A 658 7.42 -28.59 -37.01
N THR A 659 6.48 -28.37 -36.10
CA THR A 659 6.30 -29.25 -34.94
C THR A 659 5.60 -30.53 -35.39
N SER A 660 6.25 -31.69 -35.22
CA SER A 660 5.76 -32.98 -35.75
C SER A 660 4.30 -33.27 -35.38
N LYS A 661 3.93 -33.05 -34.11
CA LYS A 661 2.56 -33.28 -33.59
C LYS A 661 1.51 -32.35 -34.18
N VAL A 662 1.88 -31.13 -34.54
CA VAL A 662 0.96 -30.16 -35.18
C VAL A 662 0.88 -30.46 -36.68
N SER A 663 2.02 -30.76 -37.31
CA SER A 663 2.10 -31.09 -38.73
C SER A 663 1.20 -32.26 -39.13
N THR A 664 1.06 -33.28 -38.26
CA THR A 664 0.16 -34.41 -38.51
C THR A 664 -1.30 -33.99 -38.53
N VAL A 665 -1.72 -33.09 -37.65
CA VAL A 665 -3.09 -32.57 -37.60
C VAL A 665 -3.37 -31.70 -38.84
N LEU A 666 -2.41 -30.87 -39.23
CA LEU A 666 -2.53 -30.06 -40.46
C LEU A 666 -2.59 -30.94 -41.72
N CYS A 667 -1.85 -32.04 -41.77
CA CYS A 667 -1.93 -32.98 -42.90
C CYS A 667 -3.34 -33.61 -42.99
N THR A 668 -3.92 -34.02 -41.86
CA THR A 668 -5.30 -34.54 -41.83
C THR A 668 -6.33 -33.48 -42.24
N GLN A 669 -6.09 -32.21 -41.92
CA GLN A 669 -6.95 -31.11 -42.38
C GLN A 669 -6.83 -30.87 -43.89
N LEU A 670 -5.62 -30.95 -44.44
CA LEU A 670 -5.39 -30.88 -45.89
C LEU A 670 -6.05 -32.04 -46.63
N GLU A 671 -6.07 -33.23 -46.05
CA GLU A 671 -6.80 -34.39 -46.58
C GLU A 671 -8.32 -34.16 -46.62
N GLN A 672 -8.86 -33.43 -45.64
CA GLN A 672 -10.29 -33.16 -45.52
C GLN A 672 -10.75 -31.96 -46.38
N ASN A 673 -9.84 -31.06 -46.75
CA ASN A 673 -10.15 -29.81 -47.44
C ASN A 673 -9.39 -29.71 -48.77
N GLN A 674 -9.95 -30.34 -49.80
CA GLN A 674 -9.34 -30.40 -51.13
C GLN A 674 -9.15 -29.02 -51.77
N ASP A 675 -10.08 -28.09 -51.54
CA ASP A 675 -10.00 -26.73 -52.07
C ASP A 675 -8.76 -25.99 -51.52
N LEU A 676 -8.47 -26.13 -50.22
CA LEU A 676 -7.28 -25.56 -49.60
C LEU A 676 -5.99 -26.18 -50.14
N LEU A 677 -6.01 -27.50 -50.40
CA LEU A 677 -4.89 -28.21 -50.98
C LEU A 677 -4.58 -27.70 -52.40
N GLU A 678 -5.60 -27.48 -53.22
CA GLU A 678 -5.44 -26.90 -54.56
C GLU A 678 -4.87 -25.48 -54.51
N LEU A 679 -5.35 -24.63 -53.59
CA LEU A 679 -4.83 -23.28 -53.38
C LEU A 679 -3.36 -23.28 -52.95
N LEU A 680 -2.96 -24.16 -52.04
CA LEU A 680 -1.56 -24.31 -51.63
C LEU A 680 -0.68 -24.82 -52.78
N LEU A 681 -1.17 -25.80 -53.53
CA LEU A 681 -0.45 -26.32 -54.71
C LEU A 681 -0.29 -25.24 -55.78
N GLN A 682 -1.30 -24.40 -56.01
CA GLN A 682 -1.21 -23.27 -56.93
C GLN A 682 -0.10 -22.30 -56.53
N GLU A 683 0.00 -21.96 -55.24
CA GLU A 683 1.04 -21.03 -54.78
C GLU A 683 2.43 -21.67 -54.77
N ILE A 684 2.54 -22.98 -54.49
CA ILE A 684 3.81 -23.72 -54.59
C ILE A 684 4.28 -23.80 -56.05
N LYS A 685 3.38 -24.07 -57.00
CA LYS A 685 3.68 -24.15 -58.44
C LYS A 685 4.13 -22.81 -59.02
N ARG A 686 3.83 -21.69 -58.36
CA ARG A 686 4.34 -20.37 -58.76
C ARG A 686 5.88 -20.28 -58.69
N ASN A 687 6.53 -21.14 -57.92
CA ASN A 687 7.98 -21.28 -57.94
C ASN A 687 8.39 -22.29 -59.04
N PRO A 688 9.08 -21.85 -60.10
CA PRO A 688 9.36 -22.70 -61.27
C PRO A 688 10.21 -23.94 -60.92
N VAL A 689 11.08 -23.82 -59.90
CA VAL A 689 11.93 -24.94 -59.44
C VAL A 689 11.08 -26.04 -58.76
N LEU A 690 10.06 -25.64 -57.99
CA LEU A 690 9.18 -26.58 -57.30
C LEU A 690 8.13 -27.18 -58.25
N GLU A 691 7.69 -26.43 -59.25
CA GLU A 691 6.81 -26.93 -60.31
C GLU A 691 7.47 -28.04 -61.13
N GLU A 692 8.74 -27.86 -61.50
CA GLU A 692 9.53 -28.89 -62.19
C GLU A 692 9.68 -30.15 -61.32
N GLN A 693 9.96 -29.99 -60.02
CA GLN A 693 10.06 -31.13 -59.09
C GLN A 693 8.74 -31.87 -58.86
N LEU A 694 7.61 -31.15 -58.83
CA LEU A 694 6.28 -31.75 -58.67
C LEU A 694 5.80 -32.43 -59.95
N SER A 695 6.11 -31.89 -61.13
CA SER A 695 5.75 -32.49 -62.43
C SER A 695 6.57 -33.74 -62.75
N GLN A 696 7.83 -33.81 -62.31
CA GLN A 696 8.67 -35.00 -62.47
C GLN A 696 8.26 -36.16 -61.54
N ASN A 697 7.47 -35.90 -60.49
CA ASN A 697 7.16 -36.90 -59.47
C ASN A 697 5.73 -36.77 -58.96
N GLU A 698 4.77 -37.23 -59.76
CA GLU A 698 3.32 -37.18 -59.48
C GLU A 698 2.94 -37.83 -58.14
N GLN A 699 3.73 -38.80 -57.67
CA GLN A 699 3.57 -39.42 -56.34
C GLN A 699 3.93 -38.48 -55.18
N LEU A 700 4.79 -37.47 -55.37
CA LEU A 700 5.09 -36.47 -54.34
C LEU A 700 3.98 -35.43 -54.21
N ALA A 701 3.26 -35.16 -55.31
CA ALA A 701 2.11 -34.25 -55.35
C ALA A 701 0.87 -34.83 -54.63
N THR A 702 0.87 -36.11 -54.27
CA THR A 702 -0.20 -36.74 -53.47
C THR A 702 0.17 -36.86 -51.99
N GLN A 703 1.42 -36.55 -51.61
CA GLN A 703 1.86 -36.60 -50.21
C GLN A 703 1.64 -35.26 -49.50
N HIS A 704 0.53 -35.12 -48.76
CA HIS A 704 0.19 -33.91 -47.99
C HIS A 704 1.33 -33.39 -47.10
N LYS A 705 2.10 -34.29 -46.49
CA LYS A 705 3.27 -33.95 -45.67
C LYS A 705 4.39 -33.29 -46.46
N TYR A 706 4.59 -33.71 -47.71
CA TYR A 706 5.59 -33.11 -48.60
C TYR A 706 5.13 -31.72 -49.05
N ILE A 707 3.86 -31.57 -49.43
CA ILE A 707 3.26 -30.29 -49.81
C ILE A 707 3.36 -29.27 -48.67
N LEU A 708 2.97 -29.65 -47.45
CA LEU A 708 3.08 -28.79 -46.28
C LEU A 708 4.54 -28.39 -46.00
N LYS A 709 5.49 -29.31 -46.16
CA LYS A 709 6.92 -29.01 -45.98
C LYS A 709 7.43 -28.01 -47.02
N GLN A 710 7.03 -28.17 -48.28
CA GLN A 710 7.42 -27.26 -49.35
C GLN A 710 6.77 -25.88 -49.20
N PHE A 711 5.51 -25.82 -48.76
CA PHE A 711 4.84 -24.57 -48.43
C PHE A 711 5.59 -23.80 -47.32
N VAL A 712 5.96 -24.48 -46.22
CA VAL A 712 6.74 -23.86 -45.14
C VAL A 712 8.13 -23.41 -45.60
N LEU A 713 8.75 -24.17 -46.52
CA LEU A 713 10.04 -23.77 -47.07
C LEU A 713 9.90 -22.50 -47.92
N LEU A 714 8.90 -22.47 -48.80
CA LEU A 714 8.58 -21.32 -49.66
C LEU A 714 8.39 -20.04 -48.84
N THR A 715 7.66 -20.10 -47.72
CA THR A 715 7.41 -18.92 -46.89
C THR A 715 8.68 -18.41 -46.19
N THR A 716 9.64 -19.30 -45.91
CA THR A 716 10.92 -18.91 -45.28
C THR A 716 11.98 -18.36 -46.21
N THR A 717 12.04 -18.78 -47.48
CA THR A 717 13.19 -18.52 -48.37
C THR A 717 13.08 -17.23 -49.20
N GLY A 718 12.39 -16.19 -48.70
CA GLY A 718 12.52 -14.85 -49.27
C GLY A 718 11.44 -14.46 -50.28
N VAL A 719 10.17 -14.68 -49.91
CA VAL A 719 9.03 -14.10 -50.63
C VAL A 719 8.91 -12.61 -50.26
N GLY A 720 8.76 -11.73 -51.27
CA GLY A 720 8.60 -10.28 -51.07
C GLY A 720 7.38 -9.93 -50.19
N ASN A 721 7.41 -8.77 -49.53
CA ASN A 721 6.42 -8.37 -48.52
C ASN A 721 4.96 -8.48 -48.99
N GLU A 722 4.65 -8.13 -50.24
CA GLU A 722 3.28 -8.21 -50.79
C GLU A 722 2.74 -9.65 -50.87
N SER A 723 3.61 -10.63 -51.07
CA SER A 723 3.23 -12.03 -51.14
C SER A 723 3.19 -12.68 -49.75
N ARG A 724 3.82 -12.06 -48.74
CA ARG A 724 3.73 -12.51 -47.34
C ARG A 724 2.30 -12.37 -46.80
N ASP A 725 1.58 -11.30 -47.12
CA ASP A 725 0.20 -11.11 -46.63
C ASP A 725 -0.78 -12.14 -47.22
N LYS A 726 -0.61 -12.51 -48.50
CA LYS A 726 -1.39 -13.58 -49.13
C LYS A 726 -1.09 -14.95 -48.51
N LEU A 727 0.19 -15.25 -48.26
CA LEU A 727 0.61 -16.48 -47.58
C LEU A 727 0.12 -16.53 -46.13
N LYS A 728 0.07 -15.38 -45.46
CA LYS A 728 -0.49 -15.26 -44.11
C LYS A 728 -1.96 -15.71 -44.10
N TYR A 729 -2.77 -15.25 -45.05
CA TYR A 729 -4.18 -15.69 -45.16
C TYR A 729 -4.30 -17.21 -45.34
N LEU A 730 -3.48 -17.82 -46.20
CA LEU A 730 -3.45 -19.28 -46.38
C LEU A 730 -3.07 -20.03 -45.11
N TYR A 731 -2.15 -19.48 -44.30
CA TYR A 731 -1.85 -20.04 -42.97
C TYR A 731 -3.03 -19.93 -42.00
N TYR A 732 -3.80 -18.83 -42.02
CA TYR A 732 -4.99 -18.71 -41.18
C TYR A 732 -6.06 -19.73 -41.57
N GLU A 733 -6.34 -19.89 -42.87
CA GLU A 733 -7.29 -20.89 -43.35
C GLU A 733 -6.83 -22.32 -42.97
N LEU A 734 -5.54 -22.61 -43.12
CA LEU A 734 -4.97 -23.90 -42.71
C LEU A 734 -5.09 -24.18 -41.21
N PHE A 735 -4.97 -23.15 -40.36
CA PHE A 735 -5.05 -23.30 -38.91
C PHE A 735 -6.44 -23.03 -38.33
N ARG A 736 -7.41 -22.59 -39.13
CA ARG A 736 -8.73 -22.10 -38.67
C ARG A 736 -9.44 -23.10 -37.76
N ASP A 737 -9.64 -24.31 -38.26
CA ASP A 737 -10.31 -25.39 -37.53
C ASP A 737 -9.50 -25.86 -36.31
N THR A 738 -8.17 -25.77 -36.39
CA THR A 738 -7.27 -26.08 -35.27
C THR A 738 -7.40 -25.04 -34.16
N PHE A 739 -7.50 -23.76 -34.52
CA PHE A 739 -7.68 -22.65 -33.60
C PHE A 739 -9.04 -22.63 -32.94
N GLU A 740 -10.12 -22.98 -33.65
CA GLU A 740 -11.44 -23.12 -33.03
C GLU A 740 -11.46 -24.22 -31.96
N LYS A 741 -10.76 -25.34 -32.21
CA LYS A 741 -10.59 -26.41 -31.22
C LYS A 741 -9.72 -25.96 -30.04
N VAL A 742 -8.65 -25.20 -30.30
CA VAL A 742 -7.76 -24.69 -29.24
C VAL A 742 -8.46 -23.66 -28.36
N ASP A 743 -9.32 -22.80 -28.89
CA ASP A 743 -10.04 -21.78 -28.09
C ASP A 743 -10.88 -22.40 -26.96
N LYS A 744 -11.51 -23.55 -27.23
CA LYS A 744 -12.27 -24.33 -26.23
C LYS A 744 -11.36 -24.97 -25.17
N LEU A 745 -10.08 -25.16 -25.48
CA LEU A 745 -9.10 -25.80 -24.61
C LEU A 745 -8.25 -24.79 -23.82
N LEU A 746 -8.29 -23.49 -24.12
CA LEU A 746 -7.50 -22.46 -23.43
C LEU A 746 -7.79 -22.36 -21.93
N THR A 747 -8.96 -22.82 -21.47
CA THR A 747 -9.36 -22.84 -20.06
C THR A 747 -8.91 -24.10 -19.30
N GLN A 748 -8.36 -25.10 -19.99
CA GLN A 748 -7.88 -26.34 -19.37
C GLN A 748 -6.41 -26.20 -18.96
N GLU A 749 -6.00 -26.99 -17.96
CA GLU A 749 -4.62 -26.97 -17.49
C GLU A 749 -3.66 -27.49 -18.58
N LEU A 750 -2.47 -26.86 -18.71
CA LEU A 750 -1.53 -27.13 -19.81
C LEU A 750 -1.11 -28.61 -19.92
N HIS A 751 -1.04 -29.32 -18.80
CA HIS A 751 -0.68 -30.74 -18.74
C HIS A 751 -1.84 -31.68 -19.12
N SER A 752 -3.08 -31.21 -19.05
CA SER A 752 -4.28 -31.95 -19.48
C SER A 752 -4.55 -31.84 -20.99
N LEU A 753 -3.84 -30.92 -21.68
CA LEU A 753 -4.06 -30.66 -23.09
C LEU A 753 -3.62 -31.82 -24.00
N PRO A 754 -4.32 -32.05 -25.12
CA PRO A 754 -3.88 -32.97 -26.14
C PRO A 754 -2.45 -32.68 -26.62
N PRO A 755 -1.66 -33.71 -27.01
CA PRO A 755 -0.25 -33.56 -27.38
C PRO A 755 0.02 -32.56 -28.52
N TRP A 756 -0.96 -32.35 -29.40
CA TRP A 756 -0.90 -31.39 -30.51
C TRP A 756 -1.29 -29.96 -30.09
N ALA A 757 -2.13 -29.81 -29.07
CA ALA A 757 -2.63 -28.51 -28.59
C ALA A 757 -1.61 -27.81 -27.67
N ALA A 758 -0.91 -28.57 -26.82
CA ALA A 758 0.12 -28.04 -25.93
C ALA A 758 1.20 -27.16 -26.62
N PRO A 759 1.81 -27.57 -27.76
CA PRO A 759 2.78 -26.71 -28.46
C PRO A 759 2.13 -25.45 -29.06
N ILE A 760 0.88 -25.52 -29.53
CA ILE A 760 0.14 -24.37 -30.07
C ILE A 760 -0.11 -23.34 -28.97
N VAL A 761 -0.69 -23.77 -27.84
CA VAL A 761 -0.94 -22.91 -26.69
C VAL A 761 0.36 -22.28 -26.18
N LYS A 762 1.43 -23.07 -26.08
CA LYS A 762 2.75 -22.58 -25.64
C LYS A 762 3.31 -21.49 -26.55
N ASP A 763 3.24 -21.66 -27.87
CA ASP A 763 3.70 -20.62 -28.80
C ASP A 763 2.74 -19.42 -28.86
N MET A 764 1.42 -19.61 -28.64
CA MET A 764 0.45 -18.51 -28.53
C MET A 764 0.79 -17.63 -27.33
N ARG A 765 1.07 -18.22 -26.16
CA ARG A 765 1.52 -17.49 -24.96
C ARG A 765 2.81 -16.73 -25.24
N LYS A 766 3.79 -17.37 -25.89
CA LYS A 766 5.06 -16.74 -26.27
C LYS A 766 4.85 -15.56 -27.23
N SER A 767 3.93 -15.69 -28.19
CA SER A 767 3.58 -14.63 -29.13
C SER A 767 2.86 -13.48 -28.42
N ASN A 768 1.88 -13.79 -27.55
CA ASN A 768 1.17 -12.81 -26.73
C ASN A 768 2.16 -12.02 -25.86
N LEU A 769 3.09 -12.71 -25.20
CA LEU A 769 4.12 -12.08 -24.38
C LEU A 769 5.08 -11.20 -25.21
N LYS A 770 5.37 -11.56 -26.47
CA LYS A 770 6.20 -10.73 -27.36
C LYS A 770 5.45 -9.47 -27.81
N THR A 771 4.17 -9.60 -28.15
CA THR A 771 3.31 -8.49 -28.59
C THR A 771 3.01 -7.52 -27.45
N ASN A 772 2.69 -8.04 -26.27
CA ASN A 772 2.35 -7.26 -25.08
C ASN A 772 3.57 -6.92 -24.22
N ARG A 773 4.79 -7.29 -24.68
CA ARG A 773 6.04 -7.17 -23.92
C ARG A 773 6.25 -5.78 -23.36
N LYS A 774 6.05 -4.71 -24.15
CA LYS A 774 6.28 -3.32 -23.71
C LYS A 774 5.42 -2.91 -22.51
N ILE A 775 4.16 -3.35 -22.49
CA ILE A 775 3.20 -3.01 -21.42
C ILE A 775 3.50 -3.88 -20.19
N MET A 776 3.77 -5.16 -20.41
CA MET A 776 4.02 -6.12 -19.34
C MET A 776 5.37 -5.87 -18.65
N THR A 777 6.44 -5.55 -19.40
CA THR A 777 7.79 -5.34 -18.83
C THR A 777 7.84 -4.15 -17.90
N ASN A 778 7.20 -3.03 -18.19
CA ASN A 778 7.29 -1.87 -17.29
C ASN A 778 6.63 -2.16 -15.93
N ARG A 779 5.46 -2.83 -15.93
CA ARG A 779 4.77 -3.23 -14.70
C ARG A 779 5.52 -4.33 -13.94
N LEU A 780 6.08 -5.32 -14.64
CA LEU A 780 6.84 -6.42 -14.03
C LEU A 780 8.21 -5.98 -13.51
N TYR A 781 8.95 -5.15 -14.25
CA TYR A 781 10.20 -4.59 -13.76
C TYR A 781 9.95 -3.68 -12.57
N PHE A 782 8.89 -2.88 -12.58
CA PHE A 782 8.54 -2.02 -11.44
C PHE A 782 8.16 -2.86 -10.21
N ASN A 783 7.33 -3.90 -10.36
CA ASN A 783 6.96 -4.79 -9.26
C ASN A 783 8.16 -5.62 -8.76
N LEU A 784 9.03 -6.08 -9.66
CA LEU A 784 10.26 -6.79 -9.28
C LEU A 784 11.23 -5.87 -8.55
N LEU A 785 11.34 -4.61 -9.00
CA LEU A 785 12.17 -3.59 -8.39
C LEU A 785 11.63 -3.23 -7.00
N LEU A 786 10.31 -3.11 -6.85
CA LEU A 786 9.63 -2.96 -5.55
C LEU A 786 9.81 -4.18 -4.64
N ASP A 787 9.73 -5.40 -5.15
CA ASP A 787 9.96 -6.63 -4.37
C ASP A 787 11.43 -6.80 -3.96
N VAL A 788 12.38 -6.25 -4.75
CA VAL A 788 13.80 -6.14 -4.38
C VAL A 788 14.04 -4.98 -3.40
N TYR A 789 13.21 -3.94 -3.44
CA TYR A 789 13.22 -2.81 -2.49
C TYR A 789 12.53 -3.14 -1.16
N ARG A 790 11.60 -4.09 -1.13
CA ARG A 790 10.84 -4.49 0.07
C ARG A 790 11.71 -4.96 1.23
N PRO A 791 12.80 -5.72 1.03
CA PRO A 791 13.80 -6.00 2.06
C PRO A 791 14.63 -4.79 2.47
N TRP A 792 14.66 -3.72 1.67
CA TRP A 792 15.28 -2.44 2.04
C TRP A 792 14.42 -1.67 3.04
N ASN A 793 13.09 -1.79 2.94
CA ASN A 793 12.19 -1.25 3.96
C ASN A 793 12.41 -1.90 5.35
N PHE A 794 12.90 -3.14 5.40
CA PHE A 794 13.30 -3.77 6.66
C PHE A 794 14.51 -3.08 7.34
N PHE A 795 15.34 -2.36 6.57
CA PHE A 795 16.42 -1.54 7.13
C PHE A 795 15.94 -0.12 7.51
N THR A 796 14.81 0.35 6.98
CA THR A 796 14.25 1.66 7.33
C THR A 796 13.20 1.57 8.45
N ASP A 797 12.47 0.45 8.55
CA ASP A 797 11.56 0.17 9.65
C ASP A 797 12.39 -0.18 10.88
N ASN A 798 12.33 0.66 11.93
CA ASN A 798 13.03 0.64 13.24
C ASN A 798 13.19 -0.75 13.92
N THR A 799 12.54 -1.79 13.42
CA THR A 799 12.65 -3.19 13.83
C THR A 799 14.07 -3.73 13.88
N LEU A 800 14.93 -3.51 12.88
CA LEU A 800 16.30 -4.06 12.91
C LEU A 800 17.12 -3.44 14.04
N MET A 801 17.07 -2.12 14.22
CA MET A 801 17.77 -1.46 15.33
C MET A 801 17.28 -1.96 16.68
N ARG A 802 15.97 -2.17 16.86
CA ARG A 802 15.41 -2.72 18.12
C ARG A 802 15.98 -4.11 18.50
N TYR A 803 16.31 -4.96 17.52
CA TYR A 803 16.94 -6.26 17.78
C TYR A 803 18.45 -6.17 18.04
N VAL A 804 19.11 -5.18 17.44
CA VAL A 804 20.56 -5.01 17.54
C VAL A 804 20.98 -4.25 18.81
N VAL A 805 20.14 -3.35 19.35
CA VAL A 805 20.43 -2.68 20.62
C VAL A 805 20.47 -3.71 21.77
N PRO A 806 21.65 -3.92 22.40
CA PRO A 806 21.80 -4.91 23.46
C PRO A 806 20.93 -4.56 24.66
N ASN A 807 20.34 -5.59 25.27
CA ASN A 807 19.60 -5.47 26.51
C ASN A 807 20.34 -6.22 27.62
N PRO A 808 20.94 -5.53 28.61
CA PRO A 808 21.77 -6.16 29.63
C PRO A 808 21.00 -7.13 30.54
N ARG A 809 19.67 -7.09 30.54
CA ARG A 809 18.82 -7.97 31.37
C ARG A 809 18.47 -9.29 30.70
N THR A 810 18.37 -9.31 29.37
CA THR A 810 17.94 -10.49 28.60
C THR A 810 19.08 -11.12 27.78
N ASP A 811 20.08 -10.33 27.42
CA ASP A 811 21.19 -10.81 26.60
C ASP A 811 22.29 -11.42 27.47
N ASN A 812 22.67 -12.65 27.18
CA ASN A 812 23.89 -13.24 27.71
C ASN A 812 25.11 -12.41 27.26
N ILE A 813 26.18 -12.40 28.07
CA ILE A 813 27.39 -11.57 27.86
C ILE A 813 27.93 -11.67 26.41
N ILE A 814 27.99 -12.89 25.85
CA ILE A 814 28.48 -13.12 24.48
C ILE A 814 27.56 -12.48 23.43
N LEU A 815 26.24 -12.58 23.62
CA LEU A 815 25.25 -11.99 22.73
C LEU A 815 25.27 -10.46 22.85
N GLY A 816 25.44 -9.93 24.06
CA GLY A 816 25.62 -8.51 24.31
C GLY A 816 26.86 -7.93 23.61
N ILE A 817 28.00 -8.64 23.65
CA ILE A 817 29.22 -8.25 22.93
C ILE A 817 28.97 -8.28 21.41
N LEU A 818 28.34 -9.34 20.89
CA LEU A 818 28.06 -9.46 19.46
C LEU A 818 27.13 -8.34 18.97
N LYS A 819 26.09 -8.04 19.74
CA LYS A 819 25.15 -6.94 19.49
C LYS A 819 25.84 -5.58 19.58
N ASN A 820 26.72 -5.37 20.55
CA ASN A 820 27.52 -4.14 20.66
C ASN A 820 28.48 -3.98 19.47
N CYS A 821 29.14 -5.04 19.01
CA CYS A 821 29.98 -4.97 17.81
C CYS A 821 29.16 -4.64 16.56
N LEU A 822 27.95 -5.21 16.44
CA LEU A 822 27.04 -4.95 15.31
C LEU A 822 26.48 -3.51 15.37
N LEU A 823 26.08 -3.06 16.55
CA LEU A 823 25.59 -1.71 16.83
C LEU A 823 26.68 -0.68 16.53
N PHE A 824 27.93 -0.94 16.94
CA PHE A 824 29.08 -0.08 16.64
C PHE A 824 29.24 0.14 15.13
N VAL A 825 29.08 -0.91 14.33
CA VAL A 825 29.13 -0.78 12.86
C VAL A 825 27.93 0.00 12.32
N LEU A 826 26.73 -0.21 12.88
CA LEU A 826 25.50 0.46 12.45
C LEU A 826 25.48 1.95 12.81
N LEU A 827 26.10 2.36 13.91
CA LEU A 827 26.18 3.76 14.33
C LEU A 827 26.98 4.65 13.37
N PHE A 828 27.82 4.09 12.50
CA PHE A 828 28.44 4.85 11.40
C PHE A 828 27.45 5.25 10.30
N VAL A 829 26.20 4.78 10.35
CA VAL A 829 25.12 5.16 9.44
C VAL A 829 24.27 6.25 10.12
N PRO A 830 24.20 7.49 9.57
CA PRO A 830 23.54 8.63 10.24
C PRO A 830 22.08 8.40 10.64
N ASN A 831 21.33 7.63 9.84
CA ASN A 831 19.93 7.30 10.16
C ASN A 831 19.80 6.32 11.34
N CYS A 832 20.78 5.45 11.55
CA CYS A 832 20.77 4.50 12.66
C CYS A 832 21.12 5.17 14.00
N GLU A 833 21.88 6.27 13.99
CA GLU A 833 22.17 7.07 15.19
C GLU A 833 20.89 7.65 15.81
N ARG A 834 20.05 8.32 15.01
CA ARG A 834 18.74 8.83 15.48
C ARG A 834 17.83 7.71 15.99
N GLN A 835 17.75 6.60 15.27
CA GLN A 835 16.95 5.45 15.68
C GLN A 835 17.49 4.82 16.99
N PHE A 836 18.79 4.83 17.20
CA PHE A 836 19.41 4.35 18.43
C PHE A 836 19.06 5.25 19.62
N GLU A 837 19.12 6.57 19.45
CA GLU A 837 18.73 7.54 20.47
C GLU A 837 17.27 7.36 20.88
N GLU A 838 16.35 7.27 19.91
CA GLU A 838 14.92 7.01 20.17
C GLU A 838 14.71 5.70 20.97
N ILE A 839 15.42 4.63 20.62
CA ILE A 839 15.30 3.33 21.31
C ILE A 839 15.90 3.39 22.73
N ILE A 840 16.99 4.15 22.93
CA ILE A 840 17.57 4.35 24.27
C ILE A 840 16.64 5.18 25.14
N GLU A 841 16.04 6.24 24.60
CA GLU A 841 15.07 7.08 25.31
C GLU A 841 13.84 6.26 25.71
N GLU A 842 13.27 5.47 24.79
CA GLU A 842 12.17 4.54 25.06
C GLU A 842 12.51 3.58 26.21
N ARG A 843 13.73 3.01 26.21
CA ARG A 843 14.17 2.09 27.27
C ARG A 843 14.50 2.76 28.60
N LEU A 844 15.00 3.99 28.58
CA LEU A 844 15.22 4.79 29.80
C LEU A 844 13.89 5.13 30.47
N ILE A 845 12.86 5.46 29.69
CA ILE A 845 11.50 5.69 30.17
C ILE A 845 10.91 4.39 30.74
N GLU A 846 11.10 3.24 30.08
CA GLU A 846 10.68 1.95 30.63
C GLU A 846 11.38 1.62 31.96
N GLN A 847 12.68 1.91 32.08
CA GLN A 847 13.43 1.69 33.31
C GLN A 847 13.00 2.62 34.44
N SER A 848 12.74 3.90 34.17
CA SER A 848 12.28 4.83 35.21
C SER A 848 10.88 4.46 35.72
N GLN A 849 9.99 4.03 34.83
CA GLN A 849 8.67 3.52 35.22
C GLN A 849 8.77 2.27 36.09
N GLU A 850 9.67 1.33 35.76
CA GLU A 850 9.90 0.14 36.60
C GLU A 850 10.50 0.49 37.96
N GLU A 851 11.44 1.43 38.05
CA GLU A 851 12.03 1.86 39.33
C GLU A 851 10.99 2.57 40.21
N GLU A 852 10.13 3.41 39.65
CA GLU A 852 8.99 3.99 40.38
C GLU A 852 8.03 2.90 40.86
N HIS A 853 7.74 1.90 40.04
CA HIS A 853 6.92 0.77 40.45
C HIS A 853 7.55 -0.08 41.56
N VAL A 854 8.88 -0.22 41.60
CA VAL A 854 9.59 -0.92 42.68
C VAL A 854 9.66 -0.06 43.96
N GLN A 855 9.73 1.26 43.85
CA GLN A 855 9.72 2.15 45.02
C GLN A 855 8.32 2.34 45.63
N LEU A 856 7.27 2.20 44.82
CA LEU A 856 5.87 2.25 45.27
C LEU A 856 5.34 0.88 45.75
N ALA A 857 6.07 -0.21 45.50
CA ALA A 857 5.79 -1.56 45.99
C ALA A 857 6.52 -1.86 47.30
#